data_AF-A0A947A6P1-F1
#
_entry.id   AF-A0A947A6P1-F1
#
_cell.length_a   1.000
_cell.length_b   1.000
_cell.length_c   1.000
_cell.angle_alpha   90.00
_cell.angle_beta   90.00
_cell.angle_gamma   90.00
#
_symmetry.space_group_name_H-M   'P 1'
#
loop_
_entity.id
_entity.type
_entity.pdbx_description
1 polymer ?
#
loop_
_entity_poly.entity_id
_entity_poly.type
_entity_poly.pdbx_seq_one_letter_code
_entity_poly.pdbx_strand_id
1 'polypeptide(L)'
;GLYKTEDGGKSWNSLLEVDEHTGVNDVVMDPRDPDVLYASTHQRRRHVFTYVGGGPGSGMHKSVDGGATWTKINKGLPKEELGRIGLAISAADPEIIYAIVEAANGKGGFFATTNRGASWEKRGSHVTSGNYYQEIIADPVDANTVYSMDTWMSVTHDGGKTIEKVGEVAKHVDNHCMWINPHNNKHWVVGCDGGIYETFDAAKNWDFKKNLPVTQFYKVAVDNDAPFYNIYGGTQDNFSIGGPSRVLTNHGIRNSEWFITNGGDGFESQIDPNNPNIVYAQSQYGGLVRFDKKSGEIVGIKPKARKGENAYRFNWDSPLVVSRHVQGRLYFSANKVFRSDDYGNSWNVISDDLSQQIDRNSLKVYDRVVSIDAVMKNGSTSQYGSIVAFSESPLNKDLLAAGTDDGLIHISEDGGQSWRKISDVPVAPKQSYVNSVYLSKHNENVIYAAFNHHKFGDFKPYIFKSTNKGSSWTAIQSNLPERGSVYAIEEDHVDSSLIFTGTEFGVFFSPDQGKNWKQLKNGLPTIAVRDIAIQERENDLVLGTFGRGFYVMDDYSALRSIENSKPAEEAKIYPVRAALMWEQSSPLGLPGKSFQGDNFYTAENLGPEAMITYYYNSDFKSLKSQRQEKEKELIKSGDDTPYPSYDALKAEVNEGKDELVFSIKDASG
;
A
#
# COMPACT_ATOMS: atom_id res chain seq x y z
N GLY A 1 -1.99 -19.44 -15.49
CA GLY A 1 -2.07 -19.51 -16.96
C GLY A 1 -2.67 -18.24 -17.54
N LEU A 2 -3.01 -18.28 -18.82
CA LEU A 2 -3.87 -17.31 -19.50
C LEU A 2 -5.32 -17.81 -19.46
N TYR A 3 -6.26 -16.94 -19.11
CA TYR A 3 -7.68 -17.27 -19.03
C TYR A 3 -8.50 -16.38 -19.97
N LYS A 4 -9.56 -16.93 -20.55
CA LYS A 4 -10.49 -16.23 -21.45
C LYS A 4 -11.92 -16.28 -20.91
N THR A 5 -12.61 -15.17 -21.05
CA THR A 5 -14.05 -15.05 -20.83
C THR A 5 -14.73 -14.61 -22.12
N GLU A 6 -15.95 -15.10 -22.35
CA GLU A 6 -16.80 -14.72 -23.48
C GLU A 6 -18.14 -14.11 -23.03
N ASP A 7 -18.33 -13.97 -21.71
CA ASP A 7 -19.59 -13.54 -21.09
C ASP A 7 -19.43 -12.31 -20.18
N GLY A 8 -18.38 -11.52 -20.42
CA GLY A 8 -18.08 -10.32 -19.65
C GLY A 8 -17.47 -10.61 -18.27
N GLY A 9 -16.82 -11.75 -18.09
CA GLY A 9 -16.11 -12.13 -16.86
C GLY A 9 -16.93 -12.96 -15.86
N LYS A 10 -18.11 -13.46 -16.24
CA LYS A 10 -18.92 -14.35 -15.38
C LYS A 10 -18.32 -15.75 -15.30
N SER A 11 -17.74 -16.24 -16.40
CA SER A 11 -16.99 -17.48 -16.45
C SER A 11 -15.65 -17.31 -17.16
N TRP A 12 -14.67 -18.14 -16.79
CA TRP A 12 -13.30 -18.10 -17.29
C TRP A 12 -12.82 -19.51 -17.64
N ASN A 13 -12.25 -19.67 -18.83
CA ASN A 13 -11.63 -20.90 -19.32
C ASN A 13 -10.12 -20.71 -19.39
N SER A 14 -9.35 -21.69 -18.92
CA SER A 14 -7.90 -21.68 -19.05
C SER A 14 -7.49 -22.01 -20.49
N LEU A 15 -6.67 -21.16 -21.11
CA LEU A 15 -6.20 -21.30 -22.50
C LEU A 15 -4.76 -21.78 -22.60
N LEU A 16 -3.91 -21.35 -21.67
CA LEU A 16 -2.48 -21.68 -21.67
C LEU A 16 -1.98 -21.89 -20.25
N GLU A 17 -1.54 -23.11 -19.98
CA GLU A 17 -0.87 -23.51 -18.74
C GLU A 17 0.44 -24.21 -19.07
N VAL A 18 1.46 -24.00 -18.23
CA VAL A 18 2.78 -24.62 -18.39
C VAL A 18 3.05 -25.55 -17.21
N ASP A 19 3.07 -24.99 -16.00
CA ASP A 19 3.25 -25.69 -14.73
C ASP A 19 2.77 -24.80 -13.56
N GLU A 20 2.90 -25.28 -12.32
CA GLU A 20 2.48 -24.58 -11.10
C GLU A 20 3.33 -23.34 -10.74
N HIS A 21 4.48 -23.16 -11.39
CA HIS A 21 5.44 -22.08 -11.12
C HIS A 21 5.45 -21.01 -12.21
N THR A 22 4.63 -21.18 -13.25
CA THR A 22 4.69 -20.39 -14.49
C THR A 22 3.34 -19.76 -14.82
N GLY A 23 3.32 -18.43 -14.96
CA GLY A 23 2.18 -17.66 -15.43
C GLY A 23 2.34 -17.16 -16.86
N VAL A 24 1.32 -16.47 -17.39
CA VAL A 24 1.42 -15.66 -18.61
C VAL A 24 1.51 -14.20 -18.17
N ASN A 25 2.53 -13.47 -18.65
CA ASN A 25 2.77 -12.09 -18.24
C ASN A 25 2.37 -11.06 -19.29
N ASP A 26 2.24 -11.47 -20.56
CA ASP A 26 1.87 -10.59 -21.66
C ASP A 26 1.12 -11.37 -22.74
N VAL A 27 0.20 -10.70 -23.42
CA VAL A 27 -0.57 -11.24 -24.54
C VAL A 27 -0.90 -10.12 -25.54
N VAL A 28 -0.58 -10.35 -26.80
CA VAL A 28 -0.94 -9.45 -27.91
C VAL A 28 -1.74 -10.20 -28.96
N MET A 29 -2.77 -9.54 -29.49
CA MET A 29 -3.67 -10.06 -30.52
C MET A 29 -3.33 -9.41 -31.87
N ASP A 30 -3.33 -10.19 -32.95
CA ASP A 30 -3.17 -9.63 -34.29
C ASP A 30 -4.40 -8.77 -34.62
N PRO A 31 -4.26 -7.46 -34.89
CA PRO A 31 -5.41 -6.57 -35.11
C PRO A 31 -6.18 -6.90 -36.39
N ARG A 32 -5.63 -7.76 -37.26
CA ARG A 32 -6.26 -8.19 -38.51
C ARG A 32 -7.05 -9.49 -38.35
N ASP A 33 -6.75 -10.27 -37.33
CA ASP A 33 -7.30 -11.61 -37.11
C ASP A 33 -7.29 -11.96 -35.61
N PRO A 34 -8.44 -11.90 -34.93
CA PRO A 34 -8.52 -12.13 -33.49
C PRO A 34 -8.22 -13.58 -33.07
N ASP A 35 -8.17 -14.53 -34.02
CA ASP A 35 -7.77 -15.91 -33.72
C ASP A 35 -6.24 -16.06 -33.56
N VAL A 36 -5.48 -15.08 -34.05
CA VAL A 36 -4.02 -15.07 -33.96
C VAL A 36 -3.58 -14.31 -32.72
N LEU A 37 -3.06 -15.06 -31.74
CA LEU A 37 -2.59 -14.55 -30.46
C LEU A 37 -1.13 -14.89 -30.24
N TYR A 38 -0.41 -14.01 -29.55
CA TYR A 38 0.94 -14.26 -29.06
C TYR A 38 0.96 -14.05 -27.56
N ALA A 39 1.59 -14.95 -26.82
CA ALA A 39 1.68 -14.86 -25.37
C ALA A 39 3.09 -15.16 -24.89
N SER A 40 3.52 -14.48 -23.83
CA SER A 40 4.75 -14.80 -23.11
C SER A 40 4.44 -15.49 -21.78
N THR A 41 5.06 -16.64 -21.56
CA THR A 41 5.05 -17.31 -20.26
C THR A 41 6.25 -16.84 -19.43
N HIS A 42 6.04 -16.68 -18.13
CA HIS A 42 7.04 -16.20 -17.16
C HIS A 42 7.06 -17.13 -15.95
N GLN A 43 8.14 -17.89 -15.81
CA GLN A 43 8.42 -18.63 -14.59
C GLN A 43 9.01 -17.68 -13.55
N ARG A 44 8.28 -17.49 -12.44
CA ARG A 44 8.63 -16.49 -11.42
C ARG A 44 8.21 -16.95 -10.03
N ARG A 45 9.07 -16.69 -9.02
CA ARG A 45 8.70 -16.80 -7.59
C ARG A 45 9.26 -15.65 -6.80
N ARG A 46 8.48 -15.19 -5.82
CA ARG A 46 8.90 -14.25 -4.79
C ARG A 46 8.50 -14.80 -3.43
N HIS A 47 9.47 -14.87 -2.53
CA HIS A 47 9.28 -15.15 -1.12
C HIS A 47 9.85 -13.98 -0.30
N VAL A 48 9.67 -14.00 1.02
CA VAL A 48 10.32 -13.01 1.90
C VAL A 48 11.85 -13.02 1.70
N PHE A 49 12.43 -14.22 1.58
CA PHE A 49 13.88 -14.40 1.54
C PHE A 49 14.50 -14.24 0.16
N THR A 50 13.74 -14.24 -0.94
CA THR A 50 14.31 -14.27 -2.29
C THR A 50 13.35 -13.86 -3.40
N TYR A 51 13.92 -13.51 -4.54
CA TYR A 51 13.25 -13.40 -5.83
C TYR A 51 14.00 -14.26 -6.86
N VAL A 52 13.25 -14.90 -7.76
CA VAL A 52 13.76 -15.54 -8.98
C VAL A 52 12.84 -15.17 -10.12
N GLY A 53 13.42 -14.58 -11.17
CA GLY A 53 12.69 -13.92 -12.25
C GLY A 53 12.67 -14.65 -13.58
N GLY A 54 13.02 -15.92 -13.60
CA GLY A 54 13.01 -16.73 -14.83
C GLY A 54 13.20 -18.21 -14.55
N GLY A 55 13.16 -18.98 -15.63
CA GLY A 55 13.36 -20.42 -15.62
C GLY A 55 12.88 -21.10 -16.92
N PRO A 56 12.98 -22.44 -17.01
CA PRO A 56 12.62 -23.22 -18.20
C PRO A 56 11.15 -23.10 -18.67
N GLY A 57 10.24 -22.70 -17.77
CA GLY A 57 8.84 -22.45 -18.10
C GLY A 57 8.60 -21.15 -18.88
N SER A 58 9.57 -20.23 -18.87
CA SER A 58 9.47 -18.97 -19.60
C SER A 58 9.65 -19.15 -21.11
N GLY A 59 8.91 -18.39 -21.92
CA GLY A 59 9.04 -18.43 -23.37
C GLY A 59 7.88 -17.80 -24.13
N MET A 60 7.96 -17.89 -25.46
CA MET A 60 7.01 -17.30 -26.41
C MET A 60 6.13 -18.36 -27.05
N HIS A 61 4.83 -18.07 -27.13
CA HIS A 61 3.82 -18.96 -27.69
C HIS A 61 2.96 -18.23 -28.71
N LYS A 62 2.44 -18.96 -29.69
CA LYS A 62 1.50 -18.48 -30.70
C LYS A 62 0.30 -19.40 -30.81
N SER A 63 -0.88 -18.80 -30.89
CA SER A 63 -2.14 -19.44 -31.27
C SER A 63 -2.59 -18.91 -32.64
N VAL A 64 -3.32 -19.73 -33.38
CA VAL A 64 -4.01 -19.35 -34.63
C VAL A 64 -5.48 -19.77 -34.64
N ASP A 65 -6.03 -20.12 -33.47
CA ASP A 65 -7.39 -20.63 -33.28
C ASP A 65 -8.07 -20.03 -32.03
N GLY A 66 -7.78 -18.75 -31.74
CA GLY A 66 -8.41 -18.02 -30.64
C GLY A 66 -7.96 -18.46 -29.24
N GLY A 67 -6.83 -19.16 -29.16
CA GLY A 67 -6.17 -19.61 -27.94
C GLY A 67 -6.49 -21.05 -27.56
N ALA A 68 -7.12 -21.83 -28.44
CA ALA A 68 -7.44 -23.23 -28.19
C ALA A 68 -6.18 -24.12 -28.26
N THR A 69 -5.22 -23.81 -29.13
CA THR A 69 -3.92 -24.48 -29.20
C THR A 69 -2.76 -23.49 -29.29
N TRP A 70 -1.62 -23.87 -28.70
CA TRP A 70 -0.43 -23.01 -28.61
C TRP A 70 0.82 -23.72 -29.09
N THR A 71 1.62 -23.03 -29.90
CA THR A 71 2.93 -23.49 -30.38
C THR A 71 4.03 -22.60 -29.83
N LYS A 72 5.11 -23.19 -29.28
CA LYS A 72 6.30 -22.44 -28.87
C LYS A 72 7.02 -21.85 -30.09
N ILE A 73 7.34 -20.56 -30.03
CA ILE A 73 7.94 -19.79 -31.12
C ILE A 73 9.26 -19.11 -30.71
N ASN A 74 10.11 -19.85 -29.98
CA ASN A 74 11.37 -19.32 -29.41
C ASN A 74 12.54 -19.24 -30.41
N LYS A 75 12.34 -19.58 -31.68
CA LYS A 75 13.44 -19.64 -32.66
C LYS A 75 14.09 -18.27 -32.81
N GLY A 76 15.39 -18.17 -32.48
CA GLY A 76 16.15 -16.92 -32.57
C GLY A 76 16.25 -16.13 -31.24
N LEU A 77 15.49 -16.53 -30.22
CA LEU A 77 15.67 -16.04 -28.85
C LEU A 77 16.89 -16.68 -28.17
N PRO A 78 17.35 -16.16 -27.01
CA PRO A 78 18.43 -16.75 -26.23
C PRO A 78 18.17 -18.22 -25.90
N LYS A 79 19.24 -19.01 -25.80
CA LYS A 79 19.16 -20.45 -25.44
C LYS A 79 19.21 -20.67 -23.92
N GLU A 80 19.64 -19.64 -23.19
CA GLU A 80 19.68 -19.56 -21.75
C GLU A 80 18.27 -19.51 -21.13
N GLU A 81 18.17 -19.68 -19.82
CA GLU A 81 16.89 -19.50 -19.11
C GLU A 81 16.36 -18.07 -19.35
N LEU A 82 15.10 -18.01 -19.79
CA LEU A 82 14.41 -16.75 -20.07
C LEU A 82 13.72 -16.23 -18.80
N GLY A 83 13.69 -14.91 -18.67
CA GLY A 83 12.93 -14.18 -17.65
C GLY A 83 11.63 -13.61 -18.21
N ARG A 84 11.25 -12.42 -17.75
CA ARG A 84 10.07 -11.71 -18.27
C ARG A 84 10.31 -11.30 -19.73
N ILE A 85 9.26 -11.43 -20.56
CA ILE A 85 9.26 -10.96 -21.95
C ILE A 85 8.09 -9.99 -22.12
N GLY A 86 8.39 -8.76 -22.52
CA GLY A 86 7.40 -7.75 -22.93
C GLY A 86 7.23 -7.76 -24.45
N LEU A 87 6.00 -7.59 -24.93
CA LEU A 87 5.61 -7.70 -26.33
C LEU A 87 4.89 -6.46 -26.84
N ALA A 88 5.15 -6.10 -28.08
CA ALA A 88 4.35 -5.12 -28.80
C ALA A 88 4.19 -5.51 -30.26
N ILE A 89 2.95 -5.60 -30.74
CA ILE A 89 2.66 -5.67 -32.17
C ILE A 89 2.58 -4.26 -32.72
N SER A 90 3.22 -4.00 -33.85
CA SER A 90 3.15 -2.69 -34.49
C SER A 90 1.77 -2.49 -35.13
N ALA A 91 1.03 -1.48 -34.72
CA ALA A 91 -0.25 -1.15 -35.37
C ALA A 91 -0.03 -0.51 -36.75
N ALA A 92 1.11 0.14 -36.97
CA ALA A 92 1.51 0.70 -38.26
C ALA A 92 1.90 -0.39 -39.28
N ASP A 93 2.45 -1.52 -38.82
CA ASP A 93 2.70 -2.72 -39.64
C ASP A 93 2.57 -4.01 -38.79
N PRO A 94 1.39 -4.67 -38.79
CA PRO A 94 1.16 -5.87 -37.97
C PRO A 94 1.95 -7.12 -38.37
N GLU A 95 2.78 -7.08 -39.42
CA GLU A 95 3.78 -8.14 -39.66
C GLU A 95 4.94 -8.09 -38.66
N ILE A 96 5.15 -6.94 -38.01
CA ILE A 96 6.23 -6.69 -37.07
C ILE A 96 5.75 -6.88 -35.64
N ILE A 97 6.45 -7.75 -34.90
CA ILE A 97 6.27 -7.90 -33.46
C ILE A 97 7.61 -7.69 -32.80
N TYR A 98 7.64 -6.80 -31.82
CA TYR A 98 8.78 -6.50 -30.99
C TYR A 98 8.72 -7.29 -29.68
N ALA A 99 9.89 -7.63 -29.16
CA ALA A 99 10.02 -8.25 -27.85
C ALA A 99 11.23 -7.68 -27.11
N ILE A 100 11.06 -7.38 -25.84
CA ILE A 100 12.17 -7.11 -24.92
C ILE A 100 12.29 -8.31 -23.97
N VAL A 101 13.46 -8.94 -23.94
CA VAL A 101 13.65 -10.29 -23.38
C VAL A 101 14.69 -10.25 -22.27
N GLU A 102 14.29 -10.57 -21.04
CA GLU A 102 15.22 -10.90 -19.96
C GLU A 102 15.74 -12.33 -20.13
N ALA A 103 17.03 -12.56 -19.88
CA ALA A 103 17.61 -13.91 -19.89
C ALA A 103 18.84 -13.99 -18.99
N ALA A 104 19.16 -15.21 -18.55
CA ALA A 104 20.33 -15.48 -17.73
C ALA A 104 21.64 -15.10 -18.46
N ASN A 105 22.73 -14.94 -17.69
CA ASN A 105 24.07 -14.64 -18.20
C ASN A 105 24.15 -13.36 -19.06
N GLY A 106 23.24 -12.41 -18.86
CA GLY A 106 23.19 -11.16 -19.63
C GLY A 106 22.91 -11.36 -21.12
N LYS A 107 22.25 -12.46 -21.49
CA LYS A 107 21.98 -12.81 -22.90
C LYS A 107 20.68 -12.23 -23.45
N GLY A 108 19.93 -11.53 -22.59
CA GLY A 108 18.73 -10.78 -22.96
C GLY A 108 18.99 -9.67 -24.00
N GLY A 109 17.93 -8.96 -24.36
CA GLY A 109 18.02 -7.84 -25.29
C GLY A 109 16.69 -7.51 -25.96
N PHE A 110 16.77 -6.68 -26.99
CA PHE A 110 15.65 -6.26 -27.81
C PHE A 110 15.62 -7.07 -29.10
N PHE A 111 14.45 -7.61 -29.44
CA PHE A 111 14.23 -8.52 -30.55
C PHE A 111 13.05 -8.06 -31.39
N ALA A 112 13.04 -8.47 -32.66
CA ALA A 112 11.89 -8.31 -33.53
C ALA A 112 11.69 -9.55 -34.40
N THR A 113 10.45 -9.79 -34.80
CA THR A 113 10.09 -10.70 -35.89
C THR A 113 9.35 -9.92 -36.96
N THR A 114 9.59 -10.23 -38.22
CA THR A 114 8.87 -9.69 -39.39
C THR A 114 8.16 -10.81 -40.16
N ASN A 115 8.00 -11.97 -39.52
CA ASN A 115 7.37 -13.16 -40.09
C ASN A 115 6.44 -13.80 -39.06
N ARG A 116 5.72 -12.96 -38.30
CA ARG A 116 4.63 -13.36 -37.40
C ARG A 116 5.06 -14.42 -36.38
N GLY A 117 6.27 -14.27 -35.82
CA GLY A 117 6.82 -15.14 -34.78
C GLY A 117 7.52 -16.39 -35.28
N ALA A 118 7.64 -16.64 -36.60
CA ALA A 118 8.33 -17.84 -37.08
C ALA A 118 9.84 -17.84 -36.74
N SER A 119 10.46 -16.65 -36.66
CA SER A 119 11.80 -16.46 -36.10
C SER A 119 11.99 -15.04 -35.58
N TRP A 120 12.80 -14.91 -34.54
CA TRP A 120 13.21 -13.65 -33.93
C TRP A 120 14.64 -13.29 -34.31
N GLU A 121 14.89 -11.99 -34.49
CA GLU A 121 16.20 -11.41 -34.72
C GLU A 121 16.54 -10.47 -33.57
N LYS A 122 17.74 -10.60 -32.99
CA LYS A 122 18.24 -9.65 -31.99
C LYS A 122 18.58 -8.33 -32.67
N ARG A 123 17.94 -7.25 -32.25
CA ARG A 123 18.14 -5.89 -32.77
C ARG A 123 19.14 -5.10 -31.94
N GLY A 124 19.13 -5.31 -30.62
CA GLY A 124 20.01 -4.62 -29.69
C GLY A 124 20.15 -5.36 -28.36
N SER A 125 20.99 -4.82 -27.47
CA SER A 125 21.20 -5.37 -26.13
C SER A 125 20.31 -4.76 -25.05
N HIS A 126 19.44 -3.81 -25.41
CA HIS A 126 18.58 -3.12 -24.45
C HIS A 126 17.60 -4.07 -23.78
N VAL A 127 17.52 -3.94 -22.47
CA VAL A 127 16.75 -4.79 -21.57
C VAL A 127 16.49 -3.96 -20.31
N THR A 128 15.32 -4.11 -19.71
CA THR A 128 14.98 -3.44 -18.44
C THR A 128 14.78 -4.48 -17.33
N SER A 129 14.47 -4.03 -16.11
CA SER A 129 14.25 -4.95 -14.98
C SER A 129 12.96 -5.75 -15.16
N GLY A 130 13.06 -7.09 -15.29
CA GLY A 130 11.88 -7.96 -15.43
C GLY A 130 10.94 -7.98 -14.24
N ASN A 131 11.40 -7.50 -13.08
CA ASN A 131 10.53 -7.28 -11.92
C ASN A 131 9.51 -6.16 -12.12
N TYR A 132 9.87 -5.13 -12.89
CA TYR A 132 9.18 -3.85 -12.90
C TYR A 132 8.73 -3.45 -14.32
N TYR A 133 9.66 -3.30 -15.26
CA TYR A 133 9.44 -2.49 -16.46
C TYR A 133 9.59 -3.20 -17.81
N GLN A 134 9.78 -4.52 -17.88
CA GLN A 134 9.92 -5.24 -19.16
C GLN A 134 8.62 -5.20 -19.98
N GLU A 135 8.36 -4.04 -20.56
CA GLU A 135 7.15 -3.61 -21.24
C GLU A 135 7.54 -2.57 -22.30
N ILE A 136 7.00 -2.77 -23.50
CA ILE A 136 7.31 -1.95 -24.67
C ILE A 136 6.00 -1.56 -25.34
N ILE A 137 5.96 -0.37 -25.93
CA ILE A 137 4.79 0.19 -26.60
C ILE A 137 5.22 0.62 -28.00
N ALA A 138 4.67 -0.03 -29.02
CA ALA A 138 4.90 0.36 -30.41
C ALA A 138 4.09 1.62 -30.75
N ASP A 139 4.72 2.55 -31.49
CA ASP A 139 4.04 3.72 -32.01
C ASP A 139 2.95 3.29 -33.03
N PRO A 140 1.72 3.81 -32.92
CA PRO A 140 0.63 3.43 -33.81
C PRO A 140 0.73 4.01 -35.23
N VAL A 141 1.64 4.95 -35.47
CA VAL A 141 1.83 5.68 -36.73
C VAL A 141 3.15 5.31 -37.41
N ASP A 142 4.24 5.13 -36.65
CA ASP A 142 5.56 4.77 -37.17
C ASP A 142 5.98 3.38 -36.74
N ALA A 143 6.03 2.45 -37.71
CA ALA A 143 6.32 1.05 -37.46
C ALA A 143 7.68 0.77 -36.81
N ASN A 144 8.67 1.67 -36.93
CA ASN A 144 10.00 1.49 -36.34
C ASN A 144 10.18 2.16 -34.98
N THR A 145 9.19 2.94 -34.54
CA THR A 145 9.25 3.64 -33.26
C THR A 145 8.66 2.78 -32.14
N VAL A 146 9.46 2.51 -31.10
CA VAL A 146 9.04 1.71 -29.95
C VAL A 146 9.54 2.34 -28.67
N TYR A 147 8.65 2.57 -27.72
CA TYR A 147 8.95 3.06 -26.39
C TYR A 147 9.17 1.88 -25.46
N SER A 148 10.17 1.98 -24.58
CA SER A 148 10.48 1.02 -23.52
C SER A 148 10.21 1.68 -22.18
N MET A 149 9.33 1.06 -21.40
CA MET A 149 9.12 1.45 -20.01
C MET A 149 10.36 1.09 -19.19
N ASP A 150 10.73 1.95 -18.26
CA ASP A 150 11.91 1.83 -17.40
C ASP A 150 11.83 2.91 -16.30
N THR A 151 12.79 2.94 -15.37
CA THR A 151 12.98 4.10 -14.48
C THR A 151 13.05 5.40 -15.29
N TRP A 152 13.82 5.41 -16.37
CA TRP A 152 13.82 6.51 -17.34
C TRP A 152 13.38 5.99 -18.70
N MET A 153 12.24 6.46 -19.23
CA MET A 153 11.71 5.93 -20.49
C MET A 153 12.75 6.04 -21.61
N SER A 154 12.76 4.99 -22.42
CA SER A 154 13.64 4.89 -23.57
C SER A 154 12.82 4.74 -24.85
N VAL A 155 13.39 5.14 -25.98
CA VAL A 155 12.77 5.02 -27.30
C VAL A 155 13.78 4.55 -28.33
N THR A 156 13.33 3.76 -29.29
CA THR A 156 14.04 3.48 -30.53
C THR A 156 13.23 4.03 -31.69
N HIS A 157 13.91 4.51 -32.73
CA HIS A 157 13.32 4.93 -34.00
C HIS A 157 13.76 4.04 -35.18
N ASP A 158 14.49 2.95 -34.90
CA ASP A 158 15.07 2.05 -35.90
C ASP A 158 14.77 0.57 -35.61
N GLY A 159 13.67 0.31 -34.89
CA GLY A 159 13.20 -1.02 -34.56
C GLY A 159 14.07 -1.75 -33.53
N GLY A 160 14.75 -1.02 -32.64
CA GLY A 160 15.47 -1.55 -31.48
C GLY A 160 16.98 -1.70 -31.66
N LYS A 161 17.57 -1.07 -32.69
CA LYS A 161 19.02 -1.11 -32.92
C LYS A 161 19.73 -0.04 -32.11
N THR A 162 19.16 1.17 -32.06
CA THR A 162 19.59 2.26 -31.19
C THR A 162 18.50 2.59 -30.17
N ILE A 163 18.93 3.04 -28.99
CA ILE A 163 18.05 3.41 -27.87
C ILE A 163 18.46 4.77 -27.34
N GLU A 164 17.48 5.64 -27.20
CA GLU A 164 17.61 7.00 -26.72
C GLU A 164 16.71 7.19 -25.49
N LYS A 165 16.92 8.27 -24.73
CA LYS A 165 16.02 8.65 -23.64
C LYS A 165 14.95 9.59 -24.18
N VAL A 166 13.71 9.42 -23.72
CA VAL A 166 12.55 10.20 -24.23
C VAL A 166 12.59 11.67 -23.81
N GLY A 167 13.02 11.94 -22.58
CA GLY A 167 13.05 13.29 -22.00
C GLY A 167 12.02 13.47 -20.89
N GLU A 168 12.50 13.51 -19.65
CA GLU A 168 11.64 13.50 -18.45
C GLU A 168 12.11 14.49 -17.38
N VAL A 169 12.77 15.58 -17.78
CA VAL A 169 13.48 16.49 -16.86
C VAL A 169 12.59 17.02 -15.71
N ALA A 170 11.31 17.29 -15.97
CA ALA A 170 10.35 17.81 -15.00
C ALA A 170 9.19 16.85 -14.72
N LYS A 171 9.37 15.56 -15.03
CA LYS A 171 8.38 14.50 -14.84
C LYS A 171 8.98 13.45 -13.91
N HIS A 172 8.15 12.81 -13.09
CA HIS A 172 8.59 11.69 -12.26
C HIS A 172 9.00 10.48 -13.12
N VAL A 173 10.04 9.80 -12.67
CA VAL A 173 10.58 8.54 -13.22
C VAL A 173 9.67 7.34 -12.92
N ASP A 174 10.13 6.13 -13.22
CA ASP A 174 9.49 4.84 -12.91
C ASP A 174 8.20 4.62 -13.68
N ASN A 175 8.38 4.44 -14.98
CA ASN A 175 7.29 4.39 -15.95
C ASN A 175 6.77 2.98 -16.11
N HIS A 176 5.45 2.84 -16.09
CA HIS A 176 4.78 1.54 -16.11
C HIS A 176 3.81 1.38 -17.26
N CYS A 177 3.22 2.46 -17.76
CA CYS A 177 2.28 2.37 -18.87
C CYS A 177 2.28 3.64 -19.72
N MET A 178 1.88 3.48 -20.98
CA MET A 178 1.79 4.57 -21.93
C MET A 178 0.63 4.33 -22.90
N TRP A 179 -0.11 5.39 -23.17
CA TRP A 179 -1.05 5.47 -24.29
C TRP A 179 -0.56 6.51 -25.29
N ILE A 180 -0.60 6.15 -26.57
CA ILE A 180 -0.23 7.02 -27.69
C ILE A 180 -1.47 7.25 -28.53
N ASN A 181 -1.77 8.50 -28.85
CA ASN A 181 -2.89 8.81 -29.72
C ASN A 181 -2.66 8.23 -31.13
N PRO A 182 -3.55 7.37 -31.65
CA PRO A 182 -3.37 6.69 -32.93
C PRO A 182 -3.43 7.62 -34.15
N HIS A 183 -3.91 8.85 -33.97
CA HIS A 183 -4.00 9.86 -35.04
C HIS A 183 -2.98 10.99 -34.87
N ASN A 184 -2.22 11.01 -33.77
CA ASN A 184 -1.20 12.01 -33.50
C ASN A 184 -0.16 11.46 -32.51
N ASN A 185 0.92 10.89 -33.01
CA ASN A 185 1.97 10.30 -32.18
C ASN A 185 2.85 11.30 -31.40
N LYS A 186 2.43 12.56 -31.28
CA LYS A 186 3.00 13.53 -30.34
C LYS A 186 2.17 13.69 -29.07
N HIS A 187 0.94 13.15 -29.06
CA HIS A 187 0.04 13.20 -27.92
C HIS A 187 0.07 11.88 -27.16
N TRP A 188 0.60 11.91 -25.93
CA TRP A 188 0.75 10.72 -25.07
C TRP A 188 0.16 10.95 -23.68
N VAL A 189 -0.25 9.87 -23.04
CA VAL A 189 -0.54 9.80 -21.61
C VAL A 189 0.36 8.72 -21.02
N VAL A 190 1.08 9.02 -19.94
CA VAL A 190 2.05 8.13 -19.29
C VAL A 190 1.71 8.00 -17.82
N GLY A 191 1.64 6.76 -17.33
CA GLY A 191 1.52 6.43 -15.92
C GLY A 191 2.87 5.99 -15.36
N CYS A 192 3.26 6.62 -14.25
CA CYS A 192 4.45 6.29 -13.48
C CYS A 192 4.16 6.36 -11.98
N ASP A 193 5.15 6.04 -11.14
CA ASP A 193 4.96 6.02 -9.68
C ASP A 193 4.61 7.40 -9.08
N GLY A 194 4.95 8.48 -9.78
CA GLY A 194 4.52 9.84 -9.43
C GLY A 194 3.09 10.21 -9.86
N GLY A 195 2.40 9.36 -10.62
CA GLY A 195 1.03 9.58 -11.11
C GLY A 195 0.91 9.61 -12.63
N ILE A 196 0.07 10.50 -13.17
CA ILE A 196 -0.24 10.58 -14.60
C ILE A 196 0.31 11.87 -15.19
N TYR A 197 1.00 11.74 -16.33
CA TYR A 197 1.56 12.85 -17.10
C TYR A 197 1.09 12.78 -18.56
N GLU A 198 0.74 13.92 -19.13
CA GLU A 198 0.28 14.05 -20.52
C GLU A 198 1.20 14.99 -21.30
N THR A 199 1.41 14.71 -22.58
CA THR A 199 2.20 15.58 -23.47
C THR A 199 1.52 15.68 -24.82
N PHE A 200 1.69 16.82 -25.51
CA PHE A 200 1.16 17.08 -26.86
C PHE A 200 2.26 17.38 -27.88
N ASP A 201 3.52 17.28 -27.46
CA ASP A 201 4.69 17.68 -28.24
C ASP A 201 5.85 16.67 -28.13
N ALA A 202 5.52 15.40 -27.89
CA ALA A 202 6.45 14.30 -27.76
C ALA A 202 7.48 14.50 -26.62
N ALA A 203 6.97 14.71 -25.40
CA ALA A 203 7.74 14.84 -24.15
C ALA A 203 8.68 16.04 -24.05
N LYS A 204 8.49 17.07 -24.87
CA LYS A 204 9.17 18.36 -24.65
C LYS A 204 8.57 19.07 -23.44
N ASN A 205 7.25 18.99 -23.28
CA ASN A 205 6.52 19.49 -22.13
C ASN A 205 5.57 18.42 -21.58
N TRP A 206 5.33 18.48 -20.27
CA TRP A 206 4.48 17.55 -19.54
C TRP A 206 3.43 18.30 -18.71
N ASP A 207 2.18 17.86 -18.80
CA ASP A 207 1.08 18.28 -17.94
C ASP A 207 0.80 17.20 -16.88
N PHE A 208 1.01 17.54 -15.61
CA PHE A 208 0.83 16.64 -14.49
C PHE A 208 -0.60 16.67 -13.93
N LYS A 209 -1.21 15.49 -13.76
CA LYS A 209 -2.55 15.34 -13.18
C LYS A 209 -2.49 15.31 -11.65
N LYS A 210 -2.30 16.49 -11.07
CA LYS A 210 -2.03 16.70 -9.64
C LYS A 210 -3.21 16.47 -8.68
N ASN A 211 -4.41 16.18 -9.20
CA ASN A 211 -5.63 15.99 -8.42
C ASN A 211 -5.99 14.54 -8.11
N LEU A 212 -5.06 13.61 -8.34
CA LEU A 212 -5.25 12.19 -8.06
C LEU A 212 -4.66 11.81 -6.70
N PRO A 213 -5.48 11.46 -5.68
CA PRO A 213 -4.99 11.02 -4.39
C PRO A 213 -4.59 9.53 -4.45
N VAL A 214 -3.50 9.23 -5.16
CA VAL A 214 -3.03 7.86 -5.42
C VAL A 214 -1.76 7.48 -4.66
N THR A 215 -1.33 8.35 -3.73
CA THR A 215 -0.12 8.14 -2.92
C THR A 215 -0.20 6.84 -2.12
N GLN A 216 0.91 6.10 -2.11
CA GLN A 216 1.06 4.82 -1.43
C GLN A 216 1.91 4.97 -0.18
N PHE A 217 1.29 5.04 1.00
CA PHE A 217 2.02 5.15 2.26
C PHE A 217 2.32 3.77 2.85
N TYR A 218 3.57 3.60 3.31
CA TYR A 218 4.00 2.41 4.06
C TYR A 218 3.61 2.48 5.53
N LYS A 219 3.79 3.67 6.12
CA LYS A 219 3.73 3.93 7.55
C LYS A 219 3.07 5.28 7.82
N VAL A 220 2.53 5.45 9.03
CA VAL A 220 1.92 6.72 9.45
C VAL A 220 2.35 7.09 10.87
N ALA A 221 2.72 8.36 11.05
CA ALA A 221 2.97 8.94 12.35
C ALA A 221 2.27 10.29 12.48
N VAL A 222 1.95 10.67 13.71
CA VAL A 222 1.33 11.96 14.05
C VAL A 222 2.15 12.65 15.12
N ASP A 223 2.19 13.99 15.06
CA ASP A 223 2.80 14.79 16.12
C ASP A 223 1.78 15.34 17.12
N ASN A 224 2.26 16.11 18.09
CA ASN A 224 1.45 16.79 19.10
C ASN A 224 1.35 18.30 18.88
N ASP A 225 1.64 18.78 17.66
CA ASP A 225 1.61 20.21 17.36
C ASP A 225 0.20 20.80 17.57
N ALA A 226 0.14 22.11 17.81
CA ALA A 226 -1.08 22.83 18.17
C ALA A 226 -1.22 24.15 17.40
N PRO A 227 -2.44 24.57 17.03
CA PRO A 227 -3.74 23.95 17.34
C PRO A 227 -4.07 22.72 16.49
N PHE A 228 -3.36 22.50 15.38
CA PHE A 228 -3.55 21.34 14.51
C PHE A 228 -2.27 20.53 14.47
N TYR A 229 -2.40 19.22 14.67
CA TYR A 229 -1.27 18.30 14.54
C TYR A 229 -0.91 18.06 13.07
N ASN A 230 0.28 17.53 12.81
CA ASN A 230 0.72 17.11 11.48
C ASN A 230 0.75 15.57 11.39
N ILE A 231 0.56 15.09 10.17
CA ILE A 231 0.61 13.68 9.76
C ILE A 231 1.84 13.50 8.88
N TYR A 232 2.60 12.43 9.13
CA TYR A 232 3.83 12.11 8.42
C TYR A 232 3.78 10.67 7.93
N GLY A 233 4.45 10.42 6.82
CA GLY A 233 4.66 9.07 6.34
C GLY A 233 5.58 9.03 5.14
N GLY A 234 6.14 7.85 4.95
CA GLY A 234 6.96 7.54 3.80
C GLY A 234 6.17 6.82 2.70
N THR A 235 6.48 7.16 1.45
CA THR A 235 5.75 6.66 0.28
C THR A 235 6.59 5.76 -0.62
N GLN A 236 5.94 4.88 -1.38
CA GLN A 236 6.62 4.15 -2.46
C GLN A 236 7.13 5.12 -3.53
N ASP A 237 8.43 5.03 -3.84
CA ASP A 237 9.16 5.78 -4.87
C ASP A 237 8.98 7.31 -4.87
N ASN A 238 8.38 7.92 -3.83
CA ASN A 238 7.95 9.33 -3.88
C ASN A 238 8.13 10.09 -2.55
N PHE A 239 9.31 9.97 -1.95
CA PHE A 239 9.76 10.71 -0.76
C PHE A 239 9.09 10.30 0.57
N SER A 240 9.70 10.77 1.66
CA SER A 240 9.02 10.93 2.95
C SER A 240 8.47 12.34 3.05
N ILE A 241 7.23 12.47 3.54
CA ILE A 241 6.50 13.74 3.56
C ILE A 241 5.76 13.95 4.89
N GLY A 242 5.47 15.23 5.18
CA GLY A 242 4.64 15.65 6.31
C GLY A 242 3.69 16.78 5.91
N GLY A 243 2.55 16.89 6.60
CA GLY A 243 1.56 17.93 6.34
C GLY A 243 0.51 18.03 7.46
N PRO A 244 -0.26 19.11 7.51
CA PRO A 244 -1.19 19.34 8.61
C PRO A 244 -2.46 18.49 8.48
N SER A 245 -3.04 18.12 9.63
CA SER A 245 -4.37 17.50 9.73
C SER A 245 -5.51 18.47 9.40
N ARG A 246 -5.30 19.77 9.64
CA ARG A 246 -6.26 20.86 9.35
C ARG A 246 -5.55 22.14 8.97
N VAL A 247 -6.25 23.00 8.24
CA VAL A 247 -5.75 24.31 7.82
C VAL A 247 -6.72 25.42 8.19
N LEU A 248 -6.18 26.64 8.34
CA LEU A 248 -6.94 27.84 8.66
C LEU A 248 -7.71 28.44 7.46
N THR A 249 -7.68 27.78 6.29
CA THR A 249 -8.30 28.30 5.07
C THR A 249 -9.60 27.55 4.74
N ASN A 250 -10.52 28.21 4.04
CA ASN A 250 -11.72 27.58 3.51
C ASN A 250 -11.53 26.91 2.13
N HIS A 251 -10.28 26.61 1.75
CA HIS A 251 -9.93 25.97 0.49
C HIS A 251 -9.65 24.47 0.62
N GLY A 252 -9.80 23.89 1.82
CA GLY A 252 -9.39 22.53 2.14
C GLY A 252 -7.87 22.35 2.21
N ILE A 253 -7.39 21.13 2.47
CA ILE A 253 -5.96 20.83 2.59
C ILE A 253 -5.36 20.63 1.19
N ARG A 254 -4.38 21.46 0.83
CA ARG A 254 -3.80 21.53 -0.52
C ARG A 254 -2.43 20.86 -0.56
N ASN A 255 -1.98 20.46 -1.76
CA ASN A 255 -0.64 19.92 -1.95
C ASN A 255 0.47 20.88 -1.46
N SER A 256 0.23 22.19 -1.51
CA SER A 256 1.19 23.20 -1.04
C SER A 256 1.43 23.22 0.47
N GLU A 257 0.56 22.57 1.25
CA GLU A 257 0.71 22.47 2.71
C GLU A 257 1.60 21.28 3.13
N TRP A 258 1.93 20.41 2.18
CA TRP A 258 2.79 19.25 2.40
C TRP A 258 4.24 19.58 2.04
N PHE A 259 5.17 19.04 2.83
CA PHE A 259 6.60 19.25 2.67
C PHE A 259 7.37 17.93 2.71
N ILE A 260 8.53 17.91 2.05
CA ILE A 260 9.42 16.75 1.98
C ILE A 260 10.35 16.74 3.18
N THR A 261 10.46 15.59 3.84
CA THR A 261 11.36 15.35 4.97
C THR A 261 12.60 14.55 4.58
N ASN A 262 12.50 13.70 3.54
CA ASN A 262 13.63 12.93 3.01
C ASN A 262 13.41 12.46 1.56
N GLY A 263 14.51 12.20 0.83
CA GLY A 263 14.52 11.67 -0.53
C GLY A 263 14.33 10.13 -0.61
N GLY A 264 14.13 9.59 -1.83
CA GLY A 264 13.98 8.14 -2.10
C GLY A 264 12.57 7.61 -1.78
N ASP A 265 12.36 6.28 -1.77
CA ASP A 265 11.16 5.70 -1.16
C ASP A 265 11.19 6.07 0.33
N GLY A 266 10.09 6.59 0.85
CA GLY A 266 9.95 6.82 2.27
C GLY A 266 9.38 5.60 3.00
N PHE A 267 9.73 5.43 4.27
CA PHE A 267 9.17 4.41 5.16
C PHE A 267 8.69 5.01 6.48
N GLU A 268 9.06 4.38 7.61
CA GLU A 268 8.74 4.83 8.96
C GLU A 268 9.25 6.26 9.20
N SER A 269 8.33 7.15 9.56
CA SER A 269 8.64 8.51 10.01
C SER A 269 8.28 8.62 11.49
N GLN A 270 9.06 9.37 12.25
CA GLN A 270 8.79 9.60 13.68
C GLN A 270 9.11 11.05 14.04
N ILE A 271 8.48 11.57 15.08
CA ILE A 271 8.61 12.98 15.49
C ILE A 271 9.03 13.00 16.95
N ASP A 272 9.94 13.90 17.32
CA ASP A 272 10.26 14.08 18.73
C ASP A 272 9.02 14.58 19.50
N PRO A 273 8.56 13.85 20.53
CA PRO A 273 7.31 14.16 21.22
C PRO A 273 7.34 15.51 21.96
N ASN A 274 8.54 16.05 22.24
CA ASN A 274 8.74 17.30 22.97
C ASN A 274 9.20 18.45 22.05
N ASN A 275 9.57 18.16 20.80
CA ASN A 275 9.96 19.16 19.82
C ASN A 275 9.44 18.80 18.42
N PRO A 276 8.26 19.31 18.02
CA PRO A 276 7.64 18.94 16.75
C PRO A 276 8.45 19.40 15.53
N ASN A 277 9.49 20.25 15.70
CA ASN A 277 10.40 20.61 14.61
C ASN A 277 11.40 19.51 14.27
N ILE A 278 11.65 18.55 15.16
CA ILE A 278 12.58 17.45 14.90
C ILE A 278 11.81 16.25 14.38
N VAL A 279 12.01 15.96 13.11
CA VAL A 279 11.39 14.83 12.41
C VAL A 279 12.48 13.84 12.01
N TYR A 280 12.22 12.56 12.16
CA TYR A 280 13.05 11.47 11.69
C TYR A 280 12.37 10.83 10.51
N ALA A 281 13.08 10.69 9.40
CA ALA A 281 12.53 10.18 8.16
C ALA A 281 13.48 9.17 7.53
N GLN A 282 12.91 8.21 6.81
CA GLN A 282 13.64 7.09 6.26
C GLN A 282 13.78 7.13 4.74
N SER A 283 14.75 6.36 4.26
CA SER A 283 14.80 5.88 2.89
C SER A 283 15.28 4.42 2.83
N GLN A 284 15.33 3.85 1.62
CA GLN A 284 15.52 2.42 1.41
C GLN A 284 16.75 1.88 2.14
N TYR A 285 16.68 0.60 2.53
CA TYR A 285 17.79 -0.10 3.18
C TYR A 285 18.24 0.58 4.49
N GLY A 286 17.29 1.14 5.23
CA GLY A 286 17.53 1.82 6.50
C GLY A 286 18.30 3.13 6.36
N GLY A 287 18.18 3.83 5.24
CA GLY A 287 18.53 5.25 5.19
C GLY A 287 17.74 5.99 6.26
N LEU A 288 18.41 6.82 7.06
CA LEU A 288 17.78 7.52 8.17
C LEU A 288 18.36 8.92 8.30
N VAL A 289 17.48 9.91 8.35
CA VAL A 289 17.82 11.31 8.54
C VAL A 289 17.07 11.92 9.72
N ARG A 290 17.67 12.94 10.33
CA ARG A 290 16.99 13.91 11.18
C ARG A 290 16.79 15.18 10.38
N PHE A 291 15.53 15.59 10.24
CA PHE A 291 15.07 16.81 9.57
C PHE A 291 14.62 17.83 10.61
N ASP A 292 15.10 19.07 10.49
CA ASP A 292 14.60 20.20 11.29
C ASP A 292 13.62 21.05 10.47
N LYS A 293 12.32 21.02 10.81
CA LYS A 293 11.26 21.77 10.10
C LYS A 293 11.55 23.27 10.06
N LYS A 294 12.25 23.81 11.06
CA LYS A 294 12.50 25.25 11.18
C LYS A 294 13.55 25.75 10.18
N SER A 295 14.65 25.02 10.02
CA SER A 295 15.76 25.40 9.15
C SER A 295 15.74 24.71 7.78
N GLY A 296 15.05 23.57 7.67
CA GLY A 296 15.14 22.67 6.53
C GLY A 296 16.40 21.80 6.52
N GLU A 297 17.21 21.81 7.59
CA GLU A 297 18.44 20.99 7.68
C GLU A 297 18.10 19.49 7.68
N ILE A 298 18.86 18.72 6.91
CA ILE A 298 18.80 17.26 6.86
C ILE A 298 20.16 16.70 7.28
N VAL A 299 20.19 15.90 8.35
CA VAL A 299 21.39 15.23 8.84
C VAL A 299 21.23 13.71 8.76
N GLY A 300 22.11 13.04 8.03
CA GLY A 300 22.14 11.57 7.98
C GLY A 300 22.63 10.98 9.31
N ILE A 301 21.80 10.15 9.94
CA ILE A 301 22.05 9.59 11.28
C ILE A 301 22.03 8.05 11.30
N LYS A 302 22.15 7.39 10.14
CA LYS A 302 22.16 5.92 10.07
C LYS A 302 23.32 5.29 10.88
N PRO A 303 23.06 4.28 11.74
CA PRO A 303 24.10 3.52 12.42
C PRO A 303 25.08 2.85 11.45
N LYS A 304 26.36 2.83 11.82
CA LYS A 304 27.43 2.19 11.03
C LYS A 304 28.04 1.02 11.79
N ALA A 305 28.46 -0.01 11.04
CA ALA A 305 29.16 -1.16 11.60
C ALA A 305 30.44 -0.73 12.34
N ARG A 306 30.70 -1.32 13.50
CA ARG A 306 31.93 -1.05 14.26
C ARG A 306 33.11 -1.70 13.56
N LYS A 307 34.32 -1.22 13.86
CA LYS A 307 35.56 -1.79 13.30
C LYS A 307 35.65 -3.28 13.66
N GLY A 308 35.74 -4.14 12.64
CA GLY A 308 35.83 -5.59 12.80
C GLY A 308 34.50 -6.34 12.78
N GLU A 309 33.36 -5.64 12.69
CA GLU A 309 32.05 -6.27 12.48
C GLU A 309 31.72 -6.38 10.98
N ASN A 310 30.88 -7.35 10.63
CA ASN A 310 30.23 -7.41 9.33
C ASN A 310 29.29 -6.22 9.14
N ALA A 311 29.01 -5.87 7.88
CA ALA A 311 27.99 -4.88 7.57
C ALA A 311 26.62 -5.30 8.16
N TYR A 312 25.91 -4.35 8.75
CA TYR A 312 24.57 -4.58 9.27
C TYR A 312 23.57 -4.78 8.14
N ARG A 313 22.61 -5.70 8.36
CA ARG A 313 21.58 -6.03 7.38
C ARG A 313 20.31 -5.25 7.69
N PHE A 314 20.14 -4.12 7.03
CA PHE A 314 18.92 -3.33 7.12
C PHE A 314 17.86 -3.87 6.14
N ASN A 315 16.61 -3.88 6.58
CA ASN A 315 15.49 -4.20 5.69
C ASN A 315 15.20 -2.99 4.78
N TRP A 316 14.36 -3.19 3.76
CA TRP A 316 13.91 -2.10 2.87
C TRP A 316 13.18 -1.03 3.69
N ASP A 317 12.25 -1.47 4.54
CA ASP A 317 11.58 -0.72 5.61
C ASP A 317 12.13 -1.16 6.96
N SER A 318 12.86 -0.28 7.67
CA SER A 318 13.55 -0.63 8.92
C SER A 318 12.84 0.00 10.13
N PRO A 319 12.59 -0.74 11.23
CA PRO A 319 11.86 -0.20 12.37
C PRO A 319 12.57 0.97 13.04
N LEU A 320 11.82 2.07 13.24
CA LEU A 320 12.24 3.27 13.95
C LEU A 320 11.20 3.64 15.00
N VAL A 321 11.65 3.87 16.23
CA VAL A 321 10.80 4.29 17.34
C VAL A 321 11.48 5.43 18.09
N VAL A 322 10.74 6.50 18.39
CA VAL A 322 11.16 7.54 19.33
C VAL A 322 10.64 7.19 20.72
N SER A 323 11.49 7.35 21.74
CA SER A 323 11.10 6.99 23.09
C SER A 323 10.05 7.94 23.66
N ARG A 324 9.04 7.38 24.34
CA ARG A 324 8.08 8.18 25.12
C ARG A 324 8.62 8.58 26.49
N HIS A 325 9.68 7.92 26.96
CA HIS A 325 10.21 8.05 28.31
C HIS A 325 11.44 8.95 28.40
N VAL A 326 12.26 8.95 27.36
CA VAL A 326 13.55 9.64 27.35
C VAL A 326 13.65 10.55 26.13
N GLN A 327 13.70 11.85 26.37
CA GLN A 327 13.85 12.84 25.32
C GLN A 327 15.13 12.61 24.52
N GLY A 328 15.03 12.71 23.18
CA GLY A 328 16.15 12.48 22.27
C GLY A 328 16.56 11.00 22.11
N ARG A 329 15.88 10.06 22.77
CA ARG A 329 16.15 8.63 22.59
C ARG A 329 15.44 8.06 21.37
N LEU A 330 16.20 7.32 20.58
CA LEU A 330 15.73 6.62 19.38
C LEU A 330 16.12 5.15 19.46
N TYR A 331 15.24 4.31 18.95
CA TYR A 331 15.54 2.93 18.61
C TYR A 331 15.47 2.76 17.09
N PHE A 332 16.49 2.14 16.52
CA PHE A 332 16.52 1.81 15.11
C PHE A 332 17.06 0.39 14.93
N SER A 333 16.61 -0.33 13.90
CA SER A 333 16.91 -1.75 13.80
C SER A 333 17.43 -2.17 12.42
N ALA A 334 18.40 -3.09 12.45
CA ALA A 334 18.88 -3.89 11.33
C ALA A 334 18.68 -5.38 11.69
N ASN A 335 19.66 -6.24 11.48
CA ASN A 335 19.73 -7.54 12.18
C ASN A 335 20.01 -7.40 13.69
N LYS A 336 20.45 -6.20 14.13
CA LYS A 336 20.68 -5.82 15.53
C LYS A 336 19.82 -4.60 15.90
N VAL A 337 19.59 -4.37 17.18
CA VAL A 337 18.92 -3.18 17.72
C VAL A 337 19.95 -2.12 18.11
N PHE A 338 19.70 -0.88 17.69
CA PHE A 338 20.50 0.29 18.04
C PHE A 338 19.69 1.25 18.90
N ARG A 339 20.32 1.82 19.92
CA ARG A 339 19.76 2.89 20.76
C ARG A 339 20.63 4.13 20.66
N SER A 340 20.03 5.27 20.34
CA SER A 340 20.62 6.59 20.52
C SER A 340 19.97 7.25 21.73
N ASP A 341 20.74 8.04 22.47
CA ASP A 341 20.28 8.86 23.60
C ASP A 341 20.53 10.36 23.33
N ASP A 342 20.85 10.72 22.08
CA ASP A 342 21.34 12.03 21.66
C ASP A 342 20.83 12.44 20.27
N TYR A 343 19.56 12.16 19.98
CA TYR A 343 18.85 12.52 18.75
C TYR A 343 19.47 11.91 17.49
N GLY A 344 20.11 10.73 17.60
CA GLY A 344 20.76 10.02 16.50
C GLY A 344 22.19 10.45 16.19
N ASN A 345 22.81 11.30 17.03
CA ASN A 345 24.20 11.72 16.82
C ASN A 345 25.19 10.57 17.08
N SER A 346 24.86 9.66 18.01
CA SER A 346 25.62 8.44 18.29
C SER A 346 24.70 7.25 18.58
N TRP A 347 25.24 6.03 18.41
CA TRP A 347 24.46 4.79 18.53
C TRP A 347 25.18 3.72 19.37
N ASN A 348 24.44 3.18 20.33
CA ASN A 348 24.79 1.99 21.09
C ASN A 348 24.12 0.76 20.47
N VAL A 349 24.90 -0.28 20.20
CA VAL A 349 24.36 -1.60 19.84
C VAL A 349 23.89 -2.29 21.11
N ILE A 350 22.59 -2.59 21.20
CA ILE A 350 21.94 -3.18 22.40
C ILE A 350 21.35 -4.56 22.11
N SER A 351 21.85 -5.25 21.09
CA SER A 351 21.56 -6.66 20.86
C SER A 351 22.65 -7.30 20.00
N ASP A 352 22.72 -8.63 20.07
CA ASP A 352 23.34 -9.42 19.00
C ASP A 352 22.39 -9.54 17.79
N ASP A 353 22.77 -10.36 16.81
CA ASP A 353 21.91 -10.67 15.67
C ASP A 353 20.65 -11.43 16.14
N LEU A 354 19.49 -10.78 16.05
CA LEU A 354 18.22 -11.34 16.53
C LEU A 354 17.54 -12.25 15.50
N SER A 355 18.08 -12.40 14.29
CA SER A 355 17.50 -13.28 13.28
C SER A 355 17.77 -14.77 13.55
N GLN A 356 17.10 -15.65 12.80
CA GLN A 356 17.43 -17.07 12.75
C GLN A 356 18.78 -17.36 12.07
N GLN A 357 19.40 -16.36 11.42
CA GLN A 357 20.69 -16.49 10.72
C GLN A 357 20.66 -17.60 9.64
N ILE A 358 19.52 -17.73 8.96
CA ILE A 358 19.33 -18.71 7.88
C ILE A 358 20.05 -18.22 6.63
N ASP A 359 20.88 -19.08 6.03
CA ASP A 359 21.37 -18.83 4.67
C ASP A 359 20.22 -19.00 3.67
N ARG A 360 19.70 -17.87 3.17
CA ARG A 360 18.63 -17.82 2.17
C ARG A 360 18.95 -18.59 0.88
N ASN A 361 20.21 -18.82 0.56
CA ASN A 361 20.60 -19.52 -0.66
C ASN A 361 20.52 -21.04 -0.51
N SER A 362 20.38 -21.56 0.72
CA SER A 362 20.06 -22.97 0.98
C SER A 362 18.57 -23.28 0.89
N LEU A 363 17.71 -22.26 0.88
CA LEU A 363 16.26 -22.40 0.85
C LEU A 363 15.78 -22.75 -0.56
N LYS A 364 14.79 -23.65 -0.63
CA LYS A 364 14.22 -24.10 -1.89
C LYS A 364 13.30 -23.05 -2.51
N VAL A 365 13.38 -22.93 -3.84
CA VAL A 365 12.47 -22.21 -4.73
C VAL A 365 12.18 -23.12 -5.91
N TYR A 366 10.92 -23.23 -6.35
CA TYR A 366 10.52 -24.24 -7.34
C TYR A 366 10.90 -25.67 -6.92
N ASP A 367 10.72 -25.97 -5.64
CA ASP A 367 11.01 -27.28 -5.04
C ASP A 367 12.48 -27.73 -5.04
N ARG A 368 13.41 -26.83 -5.40
CA ARG A 368 14.86 -27.08 -5.45
C ARG A 368 15.68 -25.89 -4.96
N VAL A 369 16.97 -26.09 -4.71
CA VAL A 369 17.90 -24.97 -4.57
C VAL A 369 18.23 -24.45 -5.97
N VAL A 370 18.12 -23.14 -6.17
CA VAL A 370 18.34 -22.48 -7.47
C VAL A 370 19.78 -21.96 -7.57
N SER A 371 20.33 -21.93 -8.79
CA SER A 371 21.68 -21.42 -9.04
C SER A 371 21.81 -19.94 -8.68
N ILE A 372 23.02 -19.50 -8.36
CA ILE A 372 23.36 -18.08 -8.27
C ILE A 372 23.19 -17.36 -9.61
N ASP A 373 23.34 -18.10 -10.72
CA ASP A 373 23.19 -17.58 -12.09
C ASP A 373 21.73 -17.56 -12.59
N ALA A 374 20.77 -17.97 -11.75
CA ALA A 374 19.36 -17.92 -12.11
C ALA A 374 18.94 -16.45 -12.35
N VAL A 375 18.01 -16.25 -13.28
CA VAL A 375 17.56 -14.91 -13.68
C VAL A 375 17.14 -14.10 -12.47
N MET A 376 17.85 -12.98 -12.24
CA MET A 376 17.58 -12.03 -11.16
C MET A 376 17.56 -12.65 -9.75
N LYS A 377 18.33 -13.72 -9.49
CA LYS A 377 18.39 -14.35 -8.17
C LYS A 377 18.70 -13.32 -7.08
N ASN A 378 17.80 -13.20 -6.10
CA ASN A 378 17.88 -12.24 -4.99
C ASN A 378 17.93 -10.76 -5.41
N GLY A 379 17.63 -10.42 -6.67
CA GLY A 379 17.47 -9.04 -7.11
C GLY A 379 16.16 -8.44 -6.58
N SER A 380 16.13 -7.13 -6.37
CA SER A 380 14.91 -6.39 -6.00
C SER A 380 14.19 -6.94 -4.75
N THR A 381 14.98 -7.39 -3.77
CA THR A 381 14.52 -7.88 -2.46
C THR A 381 15.51 -7.51 -1.37
N SER A 382 15.02 -7.28 -0.15
CA SER A 382 15.86 -7.05 1.02
C SER A 382 16.79 -8.23 1.31
N GLN A 383 17.84 -7.98 2.09
CA GLN A 383 18.59 -9.07 2.71
C GLN A 383 17.68 -9.78 3.73
N TYR A 384 17.78 -11.10 3.79
CA TYR A 384 16.97 -11.92 4.71
C TYR A 384 17.66 -12.05 6.08
N GLY A 385 16.87 -12.14 7.14
CA GLY A 385 17.35 -12.22 8.52
C GLY A 385 17.61 -10.83 9.08
N SER A 386 16.56 -10.01 9.16
CA SER A 386 16.55 -8.65 9.68
C SER A 386 15.35 -8.41 10.59
N ILE A 387 15.46 -7.45 11.50
CA ILE A 387 14.36 -6.98 12.34
C ILE A 387 13.48 -6.05 11.51
N VAL A 388 12.16 -6.27 11.57
CA VAL A 388 11.15 -5.59 10.75
C VAL A 388 9.95 -5.07 11.55
N ALA A 389 9.89 -5.37 12.85
CA ALA A 389 9.00 -4.71 13.79
C ALA A 389 9.74 -4.43 15.10
N PHE A 390 9.45 -3.30 15.73
CA PHE A 390 10.03 -2.92 17.02
C PHE A 390 9.03 -2.08 17.83
N SER A 391 8.99 -2.27 19.14
CA SER A 391 8.14 -1.51 20.06
C SER A 391 8.86 -1.27 21.39
N GLU A 392 8.82 -0.03 21.88
CA GLU A 392 9.11 0.32 23.28
C GLU A 392 7.77 0.39 24.03
N SER A 393 7.71 -0.19 25.23
CA SER A 393 6.48 -0.14 26.04
C SER A 393 6.15 1.30 26.43
N PRO A 394 4.91 1.77 26.20
CA PRO A 394 4.46 3.07 26.70
C PRO A 394 4.49 3.19 28.23
N LEU A 395 4.50 2.07 28.96
CA LEU A 395 4.45 2.01 30.42
C LEU A 395 5.83 1.82 31.08
N ASN A 396 6.78 1.22 30.35
CA ASN A 396 8.06 0.83 30.92
C ASN A 396 9.20 0.96 29.91
N LYS A 397 10.08 1.93 30.12
CA LYS A 397 11.25 2.23 29.26
C LYS A 397 12.21 1.06 29.03
N ASP A 398 12.19 0.05 29.90
CA ASP A 398 13.10 -1.09 29.84
C ASP A 398 12.44 -2.33 29.17
N LEU A 399 11.13 -2.29 28.92
CA LEU A 399 10.40 -3.33 28.20
C LEU A 399 10.39 -3.03 26.69
N LEU A 400 11.07 -3.86 25.93
CA LEU A 400 11.23 -3.74 24.47
C LEU A 400 10.81 -5.04 23.79
N ALA A 401 10.24 -4.93 22.58
CA ALA A 401 9.91 -6.06 21.73
C ALA A 401 10.41 -5.85 20.30
N ALA A 402 10.90 -6.92 19.68
CA ALA A 402 11.36 -6.93 18.30
C ALA A 402 10.80 -8.14 17.54
N GLY A 403 10.49 -7.97 16.26
CA GLY A 403 10.02 -9.01 15.34
C GLY A 403 10.89 -9.09 14.09
N THR A 404 11.17 -10.29 13.58
CA THR A 404 12.07 -10.50 12.43
C THR A 404 11.35 -10.94 11.16
N ASP A 405 11.96 -10.69 10.00
CA ASP A 405 11.45 -11.13 8.70
C ASP A 405 11.47 -12.66 8.52
N ASP A 406 12.19 -13.35 9.38
CA ASP A 406 12.26 -14.81 9.46
C ASP A 406 11.42 -15.42 10.59
N GLY A 407 10.57 -14.65 11.26
CA GLY A 407 9.49 -15.19 12.11
C GLY A 407 9.80 -15.37 13.59
N LEU A 408 10.81 -14.67 14.12
CA LEU A 408 11.10 -14.63 15.56
C LEU A 408 10.49 -13.39 16.22
N ILE A 409 10.08 -13.55 17.48
CA ILE A 409 9.78 -12.45 18.39
C ILE A 409 10.84 -12.45 19.49
N HIS A 410 11.32 -11.28 19.89
CA HIS A 410 12.27 -11.09 20.98
C HIS A 410 11.73 -10.09 21.98
N ILE A 411 11.92 -10.36 23.27
CA ILE A 411 11.51 -9.47 24.36
C ILE A 411 12.69 -9.20 25.27
N SER A 412 12.92 -7.93 25.58
CA SER A 412 13.86 -7.48 26.61
C SER A 412 13.07 -6.80 27.72
N GLU A 413 13.44 -7.06 28.98
CA GLU A 413 12.84 -6.44 30.17
C GLU A 413 13.88 -5.58 30.94
N ASP A 414 15.06 -5.36 30.35
CA ASP A 414 16.21 -4.70 30.97
C ASP A 414 16.85 -3.63 30.05
N GLY A 415 16.05 -3.08 29.12
CA GLY A 415 16.47 -2.00 28.23
C GLY A 415 17.44 -2.44 27.13
N GLY A 416 17.41 -3.72 26.76
CA GLY A 416 18.23 -4.33 25.72
C GLY A 416 19.54 -4.94 26.22
N GLN A 417 19.70 -5.20 27.52
CA GLN A 417 20.89 -5.91 28.01
C GLN A 417 20.79 -7.41 27.73
N SER A 418 19.59 -7.97 27.81
CA SER A 418 19.28 -9.36 27.44
C SER A 418 17.96 -9.46 26.67
N TRP A 419 17.88 -10.48 25.81
CA TRP A 419 16.71 -10.71 24.94
C TRP A 419 16.26 -12.16 25.02
N ARG A 420 15.01 -12.37 25.44
CA ARG A 420 14.35 -13.68 25.40
C ARG A 420 13.77 -13.91 24.01
N LYS A 421 14.26 -14.94 23.33
CA LYS A 421 13.77 -15.40 22.02
C LYS A 421 12.49 -16.22 22.16
N ILE A 422 11.52 -15.93 21.31
CA ILE A 422 10.27 -16.66 21.12
C ILE A 422 10.23 -17.11 19.66
N SER A 423 10.27 -18.42 19.45
CA SER A 423 10.26 -19.04 18.11
C SER A 423 9.02 -19.88 17.84
N ASP A 424 8.13 -20.02 18.82
CA ASP A 424 6.92 -20.81 18.72
C ASP A 424 5.72 -19.97 19.16
N VAL A 425 4.91 -19.58 18.18
CA VAL A 425 3.61 -18.95 18.37
C VAL A 425 2.60 -19.95 17.81
N PRO A 426 1.74 -20.55 18.64
CA PRO A 426 0.83 -21.60 18.20
C PRO A 426 0.04 -21.18 16.96
N VAL A 427 -0.10 -22.10 16.00
CA VAL A 427 -0.80 -21.94 14.70
C VAL A 427 -0.24 -20.88 13.74
N ALA A 428 0.75 -20.08 14.13
CA ALA A 428 1.43 -19.18 13.19
C ALA A 428 2.28 -20.00 12.20
N PRO A 429 2.24 -19.71 10.88
CA PRO A 429 3.11 -20.38 9.94
C PRO A 429 4.58 -20.06 10.24
N LYS A 430 5.45 -21.07 10.13
CA LYS A 430 6.90 -20.88 10.32
C LYS A 430 7.47 -19.93 9.26
N GLN A 431 8.51 -19.18 9.62
CA GLN A 431 9.17 -18.20 8.72
C GLN A 431 8.22 -17.11 8.19
N SER A 432 7.12 -16.85 8.90
CA SER A 432 6.25 -15.72 8.61
C SER A 432 6.94 -14.41 8.92
N TYR A 433 6.67 -13.39 8.10
CA TYR A 433 7.14 -12.04 8.36
C TYR A 433 6.40 -11.47 9.57
N VAL A 434 7.11 -11.11 10.66
CA VAL A 434 6.48 -10.50 11.83
C VAL A 434 6.20 -9.03 11.53
N ASN A 435 5.02 -8.73 10.97
CA ASN A 435 4.71 -7.40 10.45
C ASN A 435 4.52 -6.35 11.56
N SER A 436 4.11 -6.78 12.75
CA SER A 436 3.98 -5.90 13.92
C SER A 436 4.19 -6.68 15.22
N VAL A 437 4.88 -6.06 16.17
CA VAL A 437 4.89 -6.41 17.60
C VAL A 437 4.52 -5.14 18.36
N TYR A 438 3.51 -5.22 19.21
CA TYR A 438 2.93 -4.05 19.85
C TYR A 438 2.78 -4.30 21.36
N LEU A 439 3.47 -3.49 22.16
CA LEU A 439 3.39 -3.50 23.62
C LEU A 439 2.21 -2.64 24.08
N SER A 440 1.32 -3.20 24.89
CA SER A 440 0.06 -2.54 25.28
C SER A 440 0.28 -1.20 25.99
N LYS A 441 -0.61 -0.24 25.70
CA LYS A 441 -0.69 1.06 26.39
C LYS A 441 -1.22 0.95 27.81
N HIS A 442 -1.86 -0.18 28.16
CA HIS A 442 -2.61 -0.35 29.40
C HIS A 442 -2.04 -1.41 30.35
N ASN A 443 -1.24 -2.35 29.85
CA ASN A 443 -0.71 -3.43 30.67
C ASN A 443 0.63 -3.98 30.15
N GLU A 444 1.69 -3.86 30.94
CA GLU A 444 3.04 -4.36 30.59
C GLU A 444 3.11 -5.87 30.28
N ASN A 445 2.12 -6.66 30.73
CA ASN A 445 2.06 -8.08 30.41
C ASN A 445 1.41 -8.39 29.07
N VAL A 446 0.73 -7.42 28.47
CA VAL A 446 -0.03 -7.61 27.24
C VAL A 446 0.80 -7.21 26.03
N ILE A 447 0.91 -8.14 25.08
CA ILE A 447 1.63 -7.95 23.82
C ILE A 447 0.75 -8.46 22.69
N TYR A 448 0.67 -7.71 21.61
CA TYR A 448 0.02 -8.14 20.37
C TYR A 448 1.07 -8.38 19.28
N ALA A 449 0.81 -9.30 18.37
CA ALA A 449 1.67 -9.57 17.23
C ALA A 449 0.86 -9.89 15.98
N ALA A 450 1.28 -9.35 14.83
CA ALA A 450 0.74 -9.68 13.51
C ALA A 450 1.79 -10.43 12.69
N PHE A 451 1.40 -11.57 12.12
CA PHE A 451 2.22 -12.34 11.19
C PHE A 451 1.66 -12.25 9.79
N ASN A 452 2.54 -12.08 8.81
CA ASN A 452 2.18 -11.98 7.41
C ASN A 452 2.88 -13.07 6.59
N HIS A 453 2.08 -13.94 5.97
CA HIS A 453 2.56 -15.10 5.21
C HIS A 453 2.17 -15.05 3.72
N HIS A 454 1.71 -13.90 3.20
CA HIS A 454 1.21 -13.79 1.82
C HIS A 454 2.27 -14.10 0.76
N LYS A 455 3.55 -13.82 1.03
CA LYS A 455 4.67 -14.16 0.14
C LYS A 455 4.95 -15.67 0.05
N PHE A 456 4.17 -16.49 0.76
CA PHE A 456 4.13 -17.95 0.62
C PHE A 456 2.79 -18.45 0.05
N GLY A 457 1.90 -17.55 -0.37
CA GLY A 457 0.57 -17.89 -0.90
C GLY A 457 -0.52 -18.07 0.16
N ASP A 458 -0.24 -17.77 1.43
CA ASP A 458 -1.21 -17.80 2.53
C ASP A 458 -1.68 -16.38 2.88
N PHE A 459 -2.95 -16.10 2.58
CA PHE A 459 -3.55 -14.77 2.73
C PHE A 459 -4.34 -14.59 4.05
N LYS A 460 -4.22 -15.52 5.00
CA LYS A 460 -4.97 -15.46 6.26
C LYS A 460 -4.50 -14.31 7.17
N PRO A 461 -5.42 -13.69 7.93
CA PRO A 461 -5.08 -12.70 8.96
C PRO A 461 -4.59 -13.39 10.23
N TYR A 462 -3.27 -13.41 10.47
CA TYR A 462 -2.71 -13.97 11.70
C TYR A 462 -2.44 -12.87 12.73
N ILE A 463 -3.30 -12.78 13.76
CA ILE A 463 -3.18 -11.84 14.87
C ILE A 463 -3.18 -12.61 16.18
N PHE A 464 -2.22 -12.32 17.05
CA PHE A 464 -2.07 -12.97 18.35
C PHE A 464 -2.00 -11.98 19.49
N LYS A 465 -2.46 -12.42 20.65
CA LYS A 465 -2.34 -11.73 21.93
C LYS A 465 -1.62 -12.62 22.94
N SER A 466 -0.71 -12.03 23.68
CA SER A 466 -0.15 -12.57 24.91
C SER A 466 -0.59 -11.72 26.10
N THR A 467 -0.79 -12.33 27.26
CA THR A 467 -1.10 -11.65 28.53
C THR A 467 -0.06 -11.96 29.62
N ASN A 468 1.09 -12.52 29.22
CA ASN A 468 2.18 -12.91 30.11
C ASN A 468 3.54 -12.64 29.44
N LYS A 469 3.67 -11.45 28.85
CA LYS A 469 4.87 -10.94 28.19
C LYS A 469 5.38 -11.90 27.11
N GLY A 470 4.52 -12.44 26.27
CA GLY A 470 4.91 -13.33 25.16
C GLY A 470 5.32 -14.75 25.59
N SER A 471 5.08 -15.16 26.84
CA SER A 471 5.36 -16.55 27.27
C SER A 471 4.37 -17.54 26.66
N SER A 472 3.13 -17.13 26.42
CA SER A 472 2.13 -17.87 25.65
C SER A 472 1.27 -16.92 24.80
N TRP A 473 0.71 -17.43 23.72
CA TRP A 473 -0.04 -16.65 22.74
C TRP A 473 -1.40 -17.28 22.43
N THR A 474 -2.40 -16.43 22.21
CA THR A 474 -3.74 -16.80 21.78
C THR A 474 -4.06 -16.10 20.47
N ALA A 475 -4.57 -16.85 19.49
CA ALA A 475 -5.09 -16.32 18.24
C ALA A 475 -6.34 -15.44 18.49
N ILE A 476 -6.36 -14.23 17.95
CA ILE A 476 -7.45 -13.26 18.12
C ILE A 476 -7.98 -12.72 16.78
N GLN A 477 -7.75 -13.42 15.67
CA GLN A 477 -8.32 -13.03 14.38
C GLN A 477 -9.84 -13.28 14.29
N SER A 478 -10.37 -14.24 15.07
CA SER A 478 -11.80 -14.56 15.21
C SER A 478 -12.58 -14.54 13.88
N ASN A 479 -13.45 -13.55 13.68
CA ASN A 479 -14.35 -13.37 12.54
C ASN A 479 -13.78 -12.46 11.43
N LEU A 480 -12.48 -12.14 11.45
CA LEU A 480 -11.84 -11.47 10.31
C LEU A 480 -11.99 -12.34 9.04
N PRO A 481 -12.09 -11.72 7.85
CA PRO A 481 -12.20 -12.46 6.59
C PRO A 481 -11.07 -13.48 6.41
N GLU A 482 -11.38 -14.64 5.82
CA GLU A 482 -10.39 -15.71 5.59
C GLU A 482 -9.20 -15.23 4.73
N ARG A 483 -9.44 -14.28 3.83
CA ARG A 483 -8.41 -13.59 3.05
C ARG A 483 -8.34 -12.12 3.45
N GLY A 484 -7.14 -11.66 3.78
CA GLY A 484 -6.89 -10.27 4.16
C GLY A 484 -5.74 -10.20 5.15
N SER A 485 -4.52 -10.42 4.68
CA SER A 485 -3.33 -10.38 5.54
C SER A 485 -3.26 -9.07 6.34
N VAL A 486 -2.76 -9.18 7.56
CA VAL A 486 -2.70 -8.07 8.52
C VAL A 486 -1.37 -7.35 8.39
N TYR A 487 -1.42 -6.03 8.51
CA TYR A 487 -0.25 -5.16 8.48
C TYR A 487 -0.01 -4.46 9.82
N ALA A 488 -1.07 -3.94 10.44
CA ALA A 488 -0.93 -3.10 11.63
C ALA A 488 -1.90 -3.49 12.73
N ILE A 489 -1.51 -3.17 13.96
CA ILE A 489 -2.32 -3.27 15.19
C ILE A 489 -2.09 -1.99 15.96
N GLU A 490 -3.15 -1.37 16.45
CA GLU A 490 -3.10 -0.21 17.35
C GLU A 490 -4.11 -0.42 18.48
N GLU A 491 -3.82 0.07 19.68
CA GLU A 491 -4.69 -0.04 20.86
C GLU A 491 -5.18 1.35 21.26
N ASP A 492 -6.47 1.49 21.54
CA ASP A 492 -7.03 2.75 22.02
C ASP A 492 -6.27 3.25 23.25
N HIS A 493 -6.11 4.56 23.38
CA HIS A 493 -5.32 5.16 24.45
C HIS A 493 -6.10 5.34 25.77
N VAL A 494 -7.42 5.09 25.79
CA VAL A 494 -8.27 5.20 27.00
C VAL A 494 -8.84 3.85 27.41
N ASP A 495 -9.38 3.09 26.47
CA ASP A 495 -10.08 1.82 26.69
C ASP A 495 -9.25 0.63 26.20
N SER A 496 -8.69 -0.12 27.15
CA SER A 496 -7.90 -1.34 26.88
C SER A 496 -8.66 -2.47 26.15
N SER A 497 -9.98 -2.37 26.02
CA SER A 497 -10.78 -3.35 25.28
C SER A 497 -10.82 -3.07 23.78
N LEU A 498 -10.64 -1.81 23.37
CA LEU A 498 -10.76 -1.34 22.00
C LEU A 498 -9.42 -1.41 21.28
N ILE A 499 -9.35 -2.26 20.26
CA ILE A 499 -8.18 -2.40 19.37
C ILE A 499 -8.56 -2.24 17.91
N PHE A 500 -7.59 -1.84 17.09
CA PHE A 500 -7.72 -1.64 15.65
C PHE A 500 -6.74 -2.52 14.90
N THR A 501 -7.10 -2.90 13.67
CA THR A 501 -6.17 -3.59 12.76
C THR A 501 -6.34 -3.15 11.32
N GLY A 502 -5.20 -2.90 10.66
CA GLY A 502 -5.11 -2.60 9.24
C GLY A 502 -4.82 -3.87 8.44
N THR A 503 -5.57 -4.10 7.37
CA THR A 503 -5.49 -5.31 6.54
C THR A 503 -5.38 -4.96 5.06
N GLU A 504 -5.14 -5.98 4.22
CA GLU A 504 -5.14 -5.85 2.75
C GLU A 504 -6.44 -5.27 2.17
N PHE A 505 -7.57 -5.41 2.88
CA PHE A 505 -8.89 -5.03 2.38
C PHE A 505 -9.64 -4.05 3.29
N GLY A 506 -8.93 -3.30 4.14
CA GLY A 506 -9.47 -2.20 4.93
C GLY A 506 -9.05 -2.23 6.40
N VAL A 507 -9.72 -1.42 7.22
CA VAL A 507 -9.50 -1.34 8.67
C VAL A 507 -10.66 -1.95 9.44
N PHE A 508 -10.33 -2.62 10.55
CA PHE A 508 -11.28 -3.22 11.47
C PHE A 508 -11.01 -2.74 12.89
N PHE A 509 -12.06 -2.66 13.70
CA PHE A 509 -11.95 -2.45 15.14
C PHE A 509 -12.58 -3.61 15.90
N SER A 510 -12.12 -3.84 17.12
CA SER A 510 -12.68 -4.81 18.05
C SER A 510 -12.84 -4.15 19.42
N PRO A 511 -14.08 -4.07 19.97
CA PRO A 511 -14.36 -3.52 21.29
C PRO A 511 -14.17 -4.55 22.42
N ASP A 512 -13.61 -5.72 22.13
CA ASP A 512 -13.52 -6.85 23.06
C ASP A 512 -12.20 -7.62 22.94
N GLN A 513 -11.12 -6.90 22.60
CA GLN A 513 -9.75 -7.40 22.52
C GLN A 513 -9.54 -8.52 21.49
N GLY A 514 -10.23 -8.43 20.36
CA GLY A 514 -10.10 -9.31 19.21
C GLY A 514 -11.01 -10.54 19.24
N LYS A 515 -12.00 -10.60 20.15
CA LYS A 515 -12.99 -11.68 20.10
C LYS A 515 -13.98 -11.47 18.97
N ASN A 516 -14.29 -10.21 18.62
CA ASN A 516 -15.13 -9.83 17.50
C ASN A 516 -14.59 -8.57 16.82
N TRP A 517 -14.50 -8.63 15.49
CA TRP A 517 -14.03 -7.56 14.62
C TRP A 517 -15.17 -7.01 13.78
N LYS A 518 -15.20 -5.68 13.63
CA LYS A 518 -16.15 -4.94 12.80
C LYS A 518 -15.37 -4.06 11.83
N GLN A 519 -15.72 -4.11 10.55
CA GLN A 519 -15.06 -3.30 9.52
C GLN A 519 -15.56 -1.85 9.55
N LEU A 520 -14.64 -0.89 9.48
CA LEU A 520 -14.94 0.52 9.23
C LEU A 520 -14.95 0.75 7.71
N LYS A 521 -16.14 0.69 7.09
CA LYS A 521 -16.30 0.73 5.62
C LYS A 521 -16.87 2.04 5.07
N ASN A 522 -17.48 2.88 5.92
CA ASN A 522 -18.09 4.12 5.47
C ASN A 522 -17.00 5.16 5.21
N GLY A 523 -16.95 5.70 4.00
CA GLY A 523 -15.92 6.68 3.60
C GLY A 523 -14.58 6.07 3.17
N LEU A 524 -14.41 4.75 3.25
CA LEU A 524 -13.16 4.06 2.87
C LEU A 524 -13.44 2.96 1.82
N PRO A 525 -12.83 3.02 0.62
CA PRO A 525 -12.95 1.94 -0.35
C PRO A 525 -12.20 0.68 0.10
N THR A 526 -12.40 -0.45 -0.55
CA THR A 526 -11.52 -1.62 -0.37
C THR A 526 -10.09 -1.25 -0.77
N ILE A 527 -9.21 -1.15 0.22
CA ILE A 527 -7.83 -0.71 0.04
C ILE A 527 -6.95 -1.31 1.15
N ALA A 528 -5.67 -1.52 0.85
CA ALA A 528 -4.70 -1.93 1.86
C ALA A 528 -4.45 -0.78 2.85
N VAL A 529 -4.72 -1.03 4.12
CA VAL A 529 -4.36 -0.15 5.24
C VAL A 529 -3.10 -0.71 5.86
N ARG A 530 -1.96 -0.09 5.54
CA ARG A 530 -0.63 -0.59 5.90
C ARG A 530 -0.23 -0.23 7.31
N ASP A 531 -0.75 0.88 7.82
CA ASP A 531 -0.41 1.37 9.14
C ASP A 531 -1.51 2.24 9.76
N ILE A 532 -1.50 2.34 11.08
CA ILE A 532 -2.51 3.05 11.87
C ILE A 532 -1.80 3.85 12.96
N ALA A 533 -2.17 5.11 13.13
CA ALA A 533 -1.75 5.94 14.26
C ALA A 533 -2.96 6.57 14.95
N ILE A 534 -2.87 6.75 16.26
CA ILE A 534 -3.86 7.48 17.05
C ILE A 534 -3.28 8.83 17.46
N GLN A 535 -4.00 9.91 17.17
CA GLN A 535 -3.77 11.21 17.78
C GLN A 535 -4.58 11.27 19.09
N GLU A 536 -3.87 11.16 20.22
CA GLU A 536 -4.49 10.93 21.53
C GLU A 536 -5.28 12.15 22.05
N ARG A 537 -4.84 13.38 21.76
CA ARG A 537 -5.53 14.61 22.19
C ARG A 537 -6.90 14.77 21.51
N GLU A 538 -6.97 14.46 20.21
CA GLU A 538 -8.17 14.67 19.40
C GLU A 538 -9.10 13.44 19.36
N ASN A 539 -8.62 12.28 19.80
CA ASN A 539 -9.21 10.95 19.56
C ASN A 539 -9.37 10.67 18.05
N ASP A 540 -8.39 11.07 17.24
CA ASP A 540 -8.44 10.85 15.79
C ASP A 540 -7.71 9.55 15.42
N LEU A 541 -8.31 8.75 14.54
CA LEU A 541 -7.70 7.53 13.99
C LEU A 541 -7.17 7.84 12.59
N VAL A 542 -5.85 7.79 12.40
CA VAL A 542 -5.19 8.12 11.14
C VAL A 542 -4.71 6.85 10.47
N LEU A 543 -5.06 6.66 9.20
CA LEU A 543 -4.76 5.46 8.41
C LEU A 543 -3.77 5.79 7.30
N GLY A 544 -2.65 5.06 7.24
CA GLY A 544 -1.75 5.04 6.09
C GLY A 544 -2.23 4.01 5.07
N THR A 545 -2.71 4.46 3.90
CA THR A 545 -3.20 3.56 2.86
C THR A 545 -2.21 3.42 1.71
N PHE A 546 -2.17 2.24 1.11
CA PHE A 546 -1.31 1.97 -0.04
C PHE A 546 -2.06 2.25 -1.36
N GLY A 547 -2.23 3.53 -1.69
CA GLY A 547 -2.79 3.97 -2.98
C GLY A 547 -3.97 4.93 -2.88
N ARG A 548 -4.31 5.42 -1.67
CA ARG A 548 -5.38 6.39 -1.43
C ARG A 548 -5.01 7.48 -0.41
N GLY A 549 -3.71 7.69 -0.16
CA GLY A 549 -3.23 8.70 0.78
C GLY A 549 -3.53 8.37 2.25
N PHE A 550 -3.71 9.41 3.06
CA PHE A 550 -4.15 9.27 4.46
C PHE A 550 -5.66 9.42 4.59
N TYR A 551 -6.25 8.69 5.53
CA TYR A 551 -7.61 8.92 6.02
C TYR A 551 -7.56 9.30 7.49
N VAL A 552 -8.39 10.25 7.91
CA VAL A 552 -8.58 10.62 9.30
C VAL A 552 -10.03 10.34 9.65
N MET A 553 -10.27 9.48 10.63
CA MET A 553 -11.57 9.41 11.30
C MET A 553 -11.50 10.34 12.50
N ASP A 554 -12.11 11.51 12.35
CA ASP A 554 -12.24 12.50 13.41
C ASP A 554 -13.06 11.94 14.57
N ASP A 555 -12.49 11.98 15.78
CA ASP A 555 -13.10 11.54 17.04
C ASP A 555 -13.76 10.15 17.00
N TYR A 556 -12.94 9.10 17.03
CA TYR A 556 -13.42 7.73 17.10
C TYR A 556 -13.98 7.33 18.48
N SER A 557 -14.01 8.24 19.47
CA SER A 557 -14.28 7.90 20.88
C SER A 557 -15.62 7.18 21.10
N ALA A 558 -16.62 7.43 20.25
CA ALA A 558 -17.90 6.72 20.30
C ALA A 558 -17.76 5.19 20.16
N LEU A 559 -16.72 4.70 19.46
CA LEU A 559 -16.45 3.26 19.29
C LEU A 559 -16.21 2.54 20.62
N ARG A 560 -15.74 3.24 21.67
CA ARG A 560 -15.54 2.70 23.03
C ARG A 560 -16.84 2.20 23.67
N SER A 561 -17.98 2.69 23.19
CA SER A 561 -19.30 2.33 23.72
C SER A 561 -20.08 1.36 22.83
N ILE A 562 -19.50 0.95 21.69
CA ILE A 562 -20.15 0.04 20.76
C ILE A 562 -19.81 -1.39 21.16
N GLU A 563 -20.65 -1.99 22.00
CA GLU A 563 -20.58 -3.43 22.27
C GLU A 563 -20.99 -4.27 21.04
N ASN A 564 -20.81 -5.59 21.10
CA ASN A 564 -21.21 -6.50 20.02
C ASN A 564 -22.73 -6.59 19.80
N SER A 565 -23.53 -6.11 20.75
CA SER A 565 -24.99 -6.02 20.63
C SER A 565 -25.44 -4.68 20.03
N LYS A 566 -26.62 -4.67 19.41
CA LYS A 566 -27.36 -3.42 19.17
C LYS A 566 -27.43 -2.67 20.51
N PRO A 567 -27.06 -1.38 20.58
CA PRO A 567 -27.28 -0.58 21.78
C PRO A 567 -28.71 -0.81 22.29
N ALA A 568 -28.84 -1.05 23.59
CA ALA A 568 -30.15 -1.25 24.23
C ALA A 568 -31.03 0.02 24.15
N GLU A 569 -30.39 1.17 23.92
CA GLU A 569 -31.01 2.47 23.78
C GLU A 569 -31.53 2.67 22.35
N GLU A 570 -32.75 3.20 22.21
CA GLU A 570 -33.32 3.58 20.90
C GLU A 570 -32.56 4.75 20.27
N ALA A 571 -32.03 5.65 21.11
CA ALA A 571 -31.26 6.82 20.70
C ALA A 571 -30.22 7.15 21.77
N LYS A 572 -29.04 7.61 21.35
CA LYS A 572 -27.95 8.03 22.24
C LYS A 572 -27.14 9.15 21.60
N ILE A 573 -26.83 10.20 22.35
CA ILE A 573 -25.80 11.17 21.96
C ILE A 573 -24.53 10.82 22.73
N TYR A 574 -23.42 10.67 22.01
CA TYR A 574 -22.13 10.36 22.60
C TYR A 574 -21.45 11.64 23.12
N PRO A 575 -20.43 11.53 23.98
CA PRO A 575 -19.65 12.68 24.41
C PRO A 575 -19.19 13.52 23.21
N VAL A 576 -19.40 14.83 23.30
CA VAL A 576 -19.02 15.79 22.26
C VAL A 576 -17.67 16.38 22.64
N ARG A 577 -16.65 16.24 21.80
CA ARG A 577 -15.36 16.88 22.02
C ARG A 577 -15.49 18.41 21.98
N ALA A 578 -14.60 19.10 22.70
CA ALA A 578 -14.55 20.56 22.65
C ALA A 578 -14.29 21.03 21.21
N ALA A 579 -15.16 21.90 20.69
CA ALA A 579 -15.00 22.46 19.35
C ALA A 579 -13.99 23.60 19.38
N LEU A 580 -13.11 23.64 18.37
CA LEU A 580 -12.21 24.77 18.15
C LEU A 580 -12.95 25.83 17.33
N MET A 581 -12.85 27.10 17.73
CA MET A 581 -13.42 28.24 17.01
C MET A 581 -12.29 29.12 16.47
N TRP A 582 -12.32 29.41 15.17
CA TRP A 582 -11.37 30.32 14.52
C TRP A 582 -11.96 30.95 13.26
N GLU A 583 -11.38 32.07 12.83
CA GLU A 583 -11.75 32.74 11.57
C GLU A 583 -11.04 32.09 10.39
N GLN A 584 -11.80 31.71 9.36
CA GLN A 584 -11.24 31.12 8.15
C GLN A 584 -10.74 32.19 7.19
N SER A 585 -9.54 31.99 6.65
CA SER A 585 -8.99 32.84 5.59
C SER A 585 -9.38 32.33 4.18
N SER A 586 -9.48 33.25 3.22
CA SER A 586 -9.79 32.95 1.81
C SER A 586 -8.69 33.47 0.86
N PRO A 587 -7.44 32.97 0.93
CA PRO A 587 -6.34 33.47 0.11
C PRO A 587 -6.57 33.36 -1.42
N LEU A 588 -7.49 32.51 -1.89
CA LEU A 588 -7.87 32.41 -3.31
C LEU A 588 -9.11 33.25 -3.66
N GLY A 589 -9.57 34.12 -2.76
CA GLY A 589 -10.70 35.05 -2.95
C GLY A 589 -12.08 34.50 -2.60
N LEU A 590 -12.44 33.30 -3.10
CA LEU A 590 -13.73 32.63 -2.85
C LEU A 590 -13.54 31.22 -2.23
N PRO A 591 -14.51 30.68 -1.48
CA PRO A 591 -14.38 29.36 -0.85
C PRO A 591 -14.10 28.20 -1.83
N GLY A 592 -13.61 27.08 -1.28
CA GLY A 592 -13.33 25.87 -2.05
C GLY A 592 -12.16 26.08 -3.02
N LYS A 593 -12.25 25.51 -4.23
CA LYS A 593 -11.20 25.65 -5.26
C LYS A 593 -11.14 27.03 -5.92
N SER A 594 -12.08 27.93 -5.64
CA SER A 594 -12.19 29.24 -6.32
C SER A 594 -12.10 29.08 -7.85
N PHE A 595 -11.26 29.86 -8.53
CA PHE A 595 -11.05 29.83 -9.98
C PHE A 595 -9.86 28.96 -10.43
N GLN A 596 -9.44 27.97 -9.63
CA GLN A 596 -8.27 27.13 -9.94
C GLN A 596 -8.57 25.94 -10.87
N GLY A 597 -9.85 25.65 -11.11
CA GLY A 597 -10.30 24.50 -11.92
C GLY A 597 -10.18 23.14 -11.20
N ASP A 598 -10.71 22.08 -11.82
CA ASP A 598 -10.86 20.78 -11.16
C ASP A 598 -9.55 19.98 -11.00
N ASN A 599 -8.53 20.30 -11.80
CA ASN A 599 -7.18 19.75 -11.63
C ASN A 599 -6.47 20.33 -10.39
N PHE A 600 -7.05 21.31 -9.70
CA PHE A 600 -6.54 21.75 -8.40
C PHE A 600 -6.98 20.77 -7.30
N TYR A 601 -6.01 20.10 -6.66
CA TYR A 601 -6.31 19.20 -5.54
C TYR A 601 -6.65 19.98 -4.28
N THR A 602 -7.66 19.50 -3.59
CA THR A 602 -7.91 19.83 -2.20
C THR A 602 -8.59 18.65 -1.51
N ALA A 603 -8.14 18.32 -0.31
CA ALA A 603 -8.81 17.38 0.58
C ALA A 603 -9.76 18.13 1.54
N GLU A 604 -10.72 17.40 2.08
CA GLU A 604 -11.61 17.91 3.10
C GLU A 604 -10.82 18.44 4.31
N ASN A 605 -11.33 19.51 4.92
CA ASN A 605 -10.73 20.15 6.08
C ASN A 605 -11.84 20.35 7.11
N LEU A 606 -11.67 19.79 8.30
CA LEU A 606 -12.62 20.00 9.38
C LEU A 606 -12.60 21.47 9.80
N GLY A 607 -13.73 22.15 9.60
CA GLY A 607 -13.90 23.58 9.87
C GLY A 607 -14.04 23.90 11.37
N PRO A 608 -14.30 25.19 11.71
CA PRO A 608 -14.61 25.61 13.08
C PRO A 608 -16.03 25.18 13.47
N GLU A 609 -16.23 23.87 13.59
CA GLU A 609 -17.53 23.23 13.85
C GLU A 609 -17.49 22.26 15.03
N ALA A 610 -18.66 22.03 15.63
CA ALA A 610 -18.84 21.04 16.69
C ALA A 610 -19.36 19.73 16.10
N MET A 611 -18.69 18.63 16.38
CA MET A 611 -19.10 17.30 15.91
C MET A 611 -19.99 16.63 16.95
N ILE A 612 -21.22 16.29 16.56
CA ILE A 612 -22.17 15.58 17.41
C ILE A 612 -22.31 14.15 16.89
N THR A 613 -21.67 13.21 17.56
CA THR A 613 -21.82 11.78 17.26
C THR A 613 -23.02 11.23 18.01
N TYR A 614 -23.91 10.53 17.31
CA TYR A 614 -25.10 9.94 17.89
C TYR A 614 -25.41 8.57 17.29
N TYR A 615 -26.18 7.79 18.04
CA TYR A 615 -26.79 6.55 17.60
C TYR A 615 -28.31 6.74 17.62
N TYR A 616 -28.98 6.27 16.57
CA TYR A 616 -30.42 6.23 16.49
C TYR A 616 -30.85 4.95 15.77
N ASN A 617 -31.73 4.18 16.41
CA ASN A 617 -32.16 2.86 15.98
C ASN A 617 -33.67 2.73 16.02
N SER A 618 -34.35 3.77 15.54
CA SER A 618 -35.73 3.63 15.08
C SER A 618 -35.70 3.49 13.55
N ASP A 619 -36.27 2.39 13.04
CA ASP A 619 -36.56 2.25 11.61
C ASP A 619 -37.81 3.09 11.29
N PHE A 620 -37.66 4.42 11.20
CA PHE A 620 -38.76 5.23 10.71
C PHE A 620 -39.01 4.88 9.24
N LYS A 621 -40.26 4.57 8.91
CA LYS A 621 -40.71 4.34 7.54
C LYS A 621 -41.88 5.28 7.27
N SER A 622 -41.71 6.17 6.30
CA SER A 622 -42.80 7.03 5.82
C SER A 622 -43.99 6.18 5.38
N LEU A 623 -45.21 6.73 5.43
CA LEU A 623 -46.43 6.09 4.91
C LEU A 623 -46.22 5.56 3.49
N LYS A 624 -45.50 6.34 2.66
CA LYS A 624 -45.11 5.95 1.31
C LYS A 624 -44.18 4.73 1.30
N SER A 625 -43.14 4.73 2.15
CA SER A 625 -42.19 3.62 2.25
C SER A 625 -42.87 2.34 2.75
N GLN A 626 -43.73 2.44 3.77
CA GLN A 626 -44.53 1.33 4.30
C GLN A 626 -45.43 0.71 3.22
N ARG A 627 -46.08 1.55 2.40
CA ARG A 627 -46.88 1.08 1.27
C ARG A 627 -46.01 0.37 0.23
N GLN A 628 -44.92 0.98 -0.20
CA GLN A 628 -44.02 0.41 -1.21
C GLN A 628 -43.40 -0.91 -0.77
N GLU A 629 -43.11 -1.08 0.52
CA GLU A 629 -42.61 -2.33 1.07
C GLU A 629 -43.65 -3.45 1.01
N LYS A 630 -44.91 -3.17 1.38
CA LYS A 630 -46.04 -4.11 1.21
C LYS A 630 -46.27 -4.46 -0.25
N GLU A 631 -46.25 -3.47 -1.14
CA GLU A 631 -46.35 -3.69 -2.59
C GLU A 631 -45.20 -4.56 -3.10
N LYS A 632 -43.98 -4.36 -2.62
CA LYS A 632 -42.81 -5.16 -2.98
C LYS A 632 -42.95 -6.63 -2.55
N GLU A 633 -43.52 -6.88 -1.38
CA GLU A 633 -43.84 -8.24 -0.92
C GLU A 633 -44.88 -8.91 -1.82
N LEU A 634 -45.96 -8.19 -2.17
CA LEU A 634 -47.02 -8.67 -3.07
C LEU A 634 -46.51 -8.94 -4.49
N ILE A 635 -45.69 -8.04 -5.04
CA ILE A 635 -45.05 -8.22 -6.35
C ILE A 635 -44.15 -9.46 -6.34
N LYS A 636 -43.44 -9.71 -5.23
CA LYS A 636 -42.57 -10.87 -5.09
C LYS A 636 -43.34 -12.19 -4.98
N SER A 637 -44.54 -12.19 -4.37
CA SER A 637 -45.42 -13.36 -4.31
C SER A 637 -46.27 -13.55 -5.56
N GLY A 638 -46.29 -12.58 -6.48
CA GLY A 638 -47.11 -12.61 -7.69
C GLY A 638 -48.58 -12.25 -7.45
N ASP A 639 -48.88 -11.62 -6.32
CA ASP A 639 -50.21 -11.16 -5.95
C ASP A 639 -50.52 -9.76 -6.51
N ASP A 640 -51.79 -9.41 -6.58
CA ASP A 640 -52.24 -8.09 -7.03
C ASP A 640 -51.80 -6.99 -6.05
N THR A 641 -51.23 -5.90 -6.58
CA THR A 641 -50.95 -4.67 -5.81
C THR A 641 -52.19 -3.78 -5.78
N PRO A 642 -52.88 -3.62 -4.64
CA PRO A 642 -54.10 -2.83 -4.58
C PRO A 642 -53.81 -1.34 -4.79
N TYR A 643 -54.69 -0.65 -5.51
CA TYR A 643 -54.55 0.78 -5.74
C TYR A 643 -54.83 1.58 -4.45
N PRO A 644 -53.96 2.51 -4.03
CA PRO A 644 -54.17 3.28 -2.79
C PRO A 644 -55.38 4.22 -2.90
N SER A 645 -56.08 4.45 -1.79
CA SER A 645 -57.16 5.43 -1.77
C SER A 645 -56.63 6.86 -1.94
N TYR A 646 -57.47 7.77 -2.40
CA TYR A 646 -57.11 9.19 -2.54
C TYR A 646 -56.67 9.80 -1.20
N ASP A 647 -57.35 9.46 -0.11
CA ASP A 647 -56.99 9.93 1.23
C ASP A 647 -55.63 9.39 1.70
N ALA A 648 -55.29 8.14 1.37
CA ALA A 648 -53.98 7.57 1.69
C ALA A 648 -52.85 8.28 0.91
N LEU A 649 -53.05 8.51 -0.39
CA LEU A 649 -52.09 9.28 -1.20
C LEU A 649 -51.93 10.71 -0.72
N LYS A 650 -53.03 11.35 -0.30
CA LYS A 650 -52.99 12.70 0.29
C LYS A 650 -52.26 12.70 1.64
N ALA A 651 -52.41 11.65 2.45
CA ALA A 651 -51.65 11.49 3.69
C ALA A 651 -50.15 11.31 3.43
N GLU A 652 -49.76 10.56 2.40
CA GLU A 652 -48.35 10.44 1.99
C GLU A 652 -47.74 11.77 1.55
N VAL A 653 -48.51 12.61 0.84
CA VAL A 653 -48.04 13.93 0.38
C VAL A 653 -47.94 14.92 1.54
N ASN A 654 -48.82 14.81 2.52
CA ASN A 654 -48.88 15.70 3.68
C ASN A 654 -48.02 15.22 4.86
N GLU A 655 -47.43 14.03 4.77
CA GLU A 655 -46.49 13.52 5.76
C GLU A 655 -45.27 14.44 5.80
N GLY A 656 -44.94 14.93 7.00
CA GLY A 656 -43.75 15.73 7.22
C GLY A 656 -42.49 14.95 6.86
N LYS A 657 -41.39 15.66 6.59
CA LYS A 657 -40.09 15.01 6.49
C LYS A 657 -39.66 14.50 7.86
N ASP A 658 -39.00 13.35 7.87
CA ASP A 658 -38.41 12.79 9.08
C ASP A 658 -37.16 13.59 9.42
N GLU A 659 -37.18 14.21 10.58
CA GLU A 659 -36.11 15.09 11.02
C GLU A 659 -35.68 14.68 12.44
N LEU A 660 -34.37 14.58 12.62
CA LEU A 660 -33.77 14.50 13.94
C LEU A 660 -33.57 15.92 14.46
N VAL A 661 -34.26 16.26 15.55
CA VAL A 661 -34.19 17.58 16.16
C VAL A 661 -33.14 17.57 17.28
N PHE A 662 -32.02 18.25 17.06
CA PHE A 662 -30.98 18.44 18.06
C PHE A 662 -31.19 19.78 18.77
N SER A 663 -31.43 19.76 20.08
CA SER A 663 -31.53 20.97 20.90
C SER A 663 -30.19 21.25 21.58
N ILE A 664 -29.51 22.31 21.17
CA ILE A 664 -28.28 22.80 21.81
C ILE A 664 -28.65 23.92 22.76
N LYS A 665 -28.26 23.78 24.02
CA LYS A 665 -28.59 24.70 25.11
C LYS A 665 -27.34 25.10 25.86
N ASP A 666 -27.30 26.33 26.35
CA ASP A 666 -26.22 26.75 27.24
C ASP A 666 -26.51 26.31 28.69
N ALA A 667 -25.68 26.74 29.63
CA ALA A 667 -25.84 26.39 31.04
C ALA A 667 -27.15 26.94 31.67
N SER A 668 -27.84 27.87 31.01
CA SER A 668 -29.10 28.46 31.46
C SER A 668 -30.35 27.77 30.88
N GLY A 669 -30.19 26.83 29.95
CA GLY A 669 -31.27 26.02 29.36
C GLY A 669 -31.61 26.41 27.93
#